data_AF-Q83X28-F1
#
_entry.id   AF-Q83X28-F1
#
_cell.length_a   1.000
_cell.length_b   1.000
_cell.length_c   1.000
_cell.angle_alpha   90.00
_cell.angle_beta   90.00
_cell.angle_gamma   90.00
#
_symmetry.space_group_name_H-M   'P 1'
#
loop_
_entity.id
_entity.type
_entity.pdbx_description
1 polymer ?
#
loop_
_entity_poly.entity_id
_entity_poly.type
_entity_poly.pdbx_seq_one_letter_code
_entity_poly.pdbx_strand_id
1 'polypeptide(L)'
;MPMYDGRAIAERRPDAPMTVVIGPERTPSGAPPALEIRGPLAAGRVAAVLDHVATRLPGGRPWRHSLRRLGPDHHLLHIEPPAGDSYECPDAFPAGLVADLLTARDRPAVPLAPAQLDLVRRAGDAPDHHRFRALNTAEPLDPAAVDAALRAVVRAHPLLGARIGATAGGGMRTVPLGYAAGRTDSRDVPRAREWEAVADAARLLDPATGATLRALLLRKRRRLVLVAHELVADEASLDILMADLRAALARPEEELPAEEVRYPDWAAAQPAVASYARETEHWRTVAEGRAATRALRPRAPLPDTGPRRHPGFVLGRAATRRLTGALPRRFGLTPAQLLTGAMGLALIRWRGTECASFDVCVDGRQGGPALARTVGVLAETEPVLLAGGRGESAHQFVGRVAASLGAVGRGAFGACREHAPDAALRLALREPVPVLVRFTPDTRVRAAGRPPGTAAGYALDAGARLRGGRLCVGLDWLPAARDGVTEESAARLLDLLHGVLGELAGSTGTAPATTTTVAASPLQREILADADAHPGSGRQIEQLGWVWHGPLDVARFTAAWQSVFDREAVLRAAFDHGPDPAITIHDRVVPQVARLPYRGADHSDDLARDRLRGLDPRSPGPVRITLFDGPGDGGAAPRSTRVLLTYHLALLDTWSVRLLVAEFCRAYLADGALPGGDRRPDVRDYARWIEARDLAPARDFWLRSAPRPTTAAATSPACAVPAAAGREAGTGRARVRLGSAEAARLDAWAARWGATESGALQAAWALLLYRAAGTDGSLPVRFSVAVSGRGIPLEGVERLPGALRNPLPVSVEVDPAATVPELLAALRDQAIDISSYEWVSAGQIRGWAGPDGAAGAERTAGSLLVFESGMDPLHRFEPLFAAQGIRLGFPETTAAANAFPVTLAAHRDAAGGLVLSLVHDRARLADGGAGLLADCAELLRELPRAADGTTPISVLLEELPVTAGARPAFVTLRQGTAGVVCLLPSPGVPGSWYARLAARYGGPETVILLHPEQQGPQAWRGVLRPLAGAGQRLLLVALSGGGAAACRTARLLAADGSHPATAVLTGGGGDQAVDDLARLLAEAARRPGARDRGSPHQSRS
;
A
#
# COMPACT_ATOMS: atom_id res chain seq x y z
N MET A 1 44.24 19.04 49.86
CA MET A 1 45.33 19.50 48.96
C MET A 1 46.41 18.41 48.94
N PRO A 2 47.05 18.09 47.80
CA PRO A 2 47.50 19.05 46.80
C PRO A 2 46.69 19.07 45.49
N MET A 3 46.67 20.26 44.89
CA MET A 3 46.33 20.57 43.51
C MET A 3 47.60 20.54 42.65
N TYR A 4 47.47 20.14 41.38
CA TYR A 4 48.16 20.57 40.14
C TYR A 4 47.60 19.63 39.04
N ASP A 5 47.12 20.00 37.86
CA ASP A 5 46.82 21.28 37.20
C ASP A 5 45.88 20.94 36.02
N GLY A 6 44.86 21.77 35.81
CA GLY A 6 43.86 21.56 34.77
C GLY A 6 44.21 22.36 33.54
N ARG A 7 44.44 21.67 32.41
CA ARG A 7 44.00 22.07 31.04
C ARG A 7 44.46 21.05 29.99
N ALA A 8 43.53 20.71 29.10
CA ALA A 8 43.70 19.93 27.86
C ALA A 8 43.51 18.39 27.89
N ILE A 9 42.51 17.88 28.60
CA ILE A 9 41.68 16.77 28.07
C ILE A 9 40.21 17.14 28.29
N ALA A 10 39.77 18.18 27.58
CA ALA A 10 38.34 18.44 27.44
C ALA A 10 37.75 17.28 26.62
N GLU A 11 37.01 16.41 27.29
CA GLU A 11 35.92 15.57 26.77
C GLU A 11 35.97 15.29 25.26
N ARG A 12 36.77 14.30 24.83
CA ARG A 12 36.56 13.68 23.51
C ARG A 12 35.22 12.95 23.55
N ARG A 13 34.16 13.59 23.06
CA ARG A 13 32.86 12.94 22.86
C ARG A 13 33.06 11.75 21.90
N PRO A 14 32.78 10.50 22.30
CA PRO A 14 32.84 9.35 21.40
C PRO A 14 31.82 9.43 20.25
N ASP A 15 30.91 10.42 20.29
CA ASP A 15 29.86 10.70 19.33
C ASP A 15 30.11 11.92 18.41
N ALA A 16 31.30 12.54 18.42
CA ALA A 16 31.57 13.72 17.60
C ALA A 16 31.57 13.40 16.08
N PRO A 17 31.10 14.32 15.22
CA PRO A 17 30.99 14.08 13.78
C PRO A 17 32.37 13.86 13.15
N MET A 18 32.39 13.01 12.13
CA MET A 18 33.57 12.68 11.36
C MET A 18 33.36 13.02 9.87
N THR A 19 34.39 13.54 9.24
CA THR A 19 34.47 13.79 7.80
C THR A 19 35.66 13.05 7.22
N VAL A 20 35.45 12.36 6.11
CA VAL A 20 36.51 11.76 5.33
C VAL A 20 36.56 12.47 3.98
N VAL A 21 37.67 13.15 3.68
CA VAL A 21 37.92 13.82 2.41
C VAL A 21 38.83 12.97 1.56
N ILE A 22 38.41 12.72 0.33
CA ILE A 22 39.13 11.95 -0.68
C ILE A 22 39.65 12.96 -1.71
N GLY A 23 40.98 13.00 -1.88
CA GLY A 23 41.64 13.90 -2.82
C GLY A 23 41.24 13.66 -4.29
N PRO A 24 41.49 14.63 -5.20
CA PRO A 24 41.24 14.44 -6.63
C PRO A 24 42.08 13.27 -7.15
N GLU A 25 41.46 12.36 -7.90
CA GLU A 25 42.04 11.06 -8.30
C GLU A 25 43.17 11.15 -9.38
N ARG A 26 44.01 12.19 -9.37
CA ARG A 26 45.26 12.22 -10.14
C ARG A 26 46.39 12.89 -9.36
N THR A 27 47.25 12.08 -8.76
CA THR A 27 48.68 12.39 -8.69
C THR A 27 49.37 11.80 -9.92
N PRO A 28 50.38 12.45 -10.52
CA PRO A 28 51.02 12.00 -11.77
C PRO A 28 51.74 10.64 -11.71
N SER A 29 51.68 9.90 -10.60
CA SER A 29 52.55 8.75 -10.33
C SER A 29 51.83 7.45 -9.91
N GLY A 30 50.53 7.27 -10.22
CA GLY A 30 49.83 6.02 -9.90
C GLY A 30 49.70 5.69 -8.41
N ALA A 31 49.89 6.68 -7.53
CA ALA A 31 49.75 6.50 -6.09
C ALA A 31 48.27 6.48 -5.66
N PRO A 32 47.87 5.62 -4.69
CA PRO A 32 46.49 5.54 -4.20
C PRO A 32 46.03 6.84 -3.54
N PRO A 33 44.70 7.10 -3.50
CA PRO A 33 44.16 8.32 -2.92
C PRO A 33 44.49 8.40 -1.43
N ALA A 34 44.97 9.55 -0.97
CA ALA A 34 45.11 9.84 0.45
C ALA A 34 43.73 10.20 1.04
N LEU A 35 43.36 9.52 2.13
CA LEU A 35 42.12 9.81 2.87
C LEU A 35 42.44 10.71 4.06
N GLU A 36 41.84 11.88 4.08
CA GLU A 36 41.98 12.80 5.20
C GLU A 36 40.77 12.63 6.12
N ILE A 37 41.02 12.24 7.37
CA ILE A 37 40.00 11.93 8.36
C ILE A 37 39.99 13.05 9.39
N ARG A 38 38.87 13.76 9.48
CA ARG A 38 38.57 14.79 10.49
C ARG A 38 37.55 14.23 11.46
N GLY A 39 37.80 14.29 12.77
CA GLY A 39 36.92 13.72 13.80
C GLY A 39 37.59 12.62 14.65
N PRO A 40 36.87 12.07 15.65
CA PRO A 40 37.41 11.11 16.60
C PRO A 40 37.63 9.73 15.95
N LEU A 41 38.87 9.25 15.92
CA LEU A 41 39.22 7.94 15.34
C LEU A 41 39.71 6.99 16.43
N ALA A 42 39.01 5.87 16.64
CA ALA A 42 39.39 4.85 17.62
C ALA A 42 40.60 4.03 17.16
N ALA A 43 41.46 3.63 18.10
CA ALA A 43 42.61 2.78 17.82
C ALA A 43 42.16 1.42 17.24
N GLY A 44 42.80 0.96 16.16
CA GLY A 44 42.48 -0.31 15.49
C GLY A 44 41.30 -0.29 14.50
N ARG A 45 40.49 0.78 14.49
CA ARG A 45 39.33 0.91 13.59
C ARG A 45 39.70 0.92 12.11
N VAL A 46 40.81 1.55 11.76
CA VAL A 46 41.32 1.59 10.38
C VAL A 46 41.67 0.19 9.88
N ALA A 47 42.38 -0.60 10.70
CA ALA A 47 42.72 -1.98 10.38
C ALA A 47 41.45 -2.84 10.18
N ALA A 48 40.51 -2.76 11.12
CA ALA A 48 39.24 -3.50 11.04
C ALA A 48 38.42 -3.16 9.77
N VAL A 49 38.39 -1.88 9.38
CA VAL A 49 37.71 -1.45 8.15
C VAL A 49 38.43 -1.98 6.90
N LEU A 50 39.76 -1.93 6.86
CA LEU A 50 40.54 -2.41 5.71
C LEU A 50 40.46 -3.94 5.56
N ASP A 51 40.46 -4.68 6.66
CA ASP A 51 40.25 -6.13 6.66
C ASP A 51 38.85 -6.47 6.14
N HIS A 52 37.83 -5.75 6.58
CA HIS A 52 36.46 -5.92 6.09
C HIS A 52 36.33 -5.63 4.58
N VAL A 53 37.03 -4.61 4.08
CA VAL A 53 37.07 -4.30 2.64
C VAL A 53 37.80 -5.40 1.86
N ALA A 54 38.89 -5.95 2.40
CA ALA A 54 39.64 -7.05 1.76
C ALA A 54 38.78 -8.30 1.58
N THR A 55 37.90 -8.65 2.54
CA THR A 55 36.99 -9.81 2.42
C THR A 55 35.94 -9.67 1.32
N ARG A 56 35.69 -8.45 0.82
CA ARG A 56 34.66 -8.16 -0.20
C ARG A 56 35.21 -8.07 -1.61
N LEU A 57 36.52 -8.13 -1.79
CA LEU A 57 37.18 -8.09 -3.10
C LEU A 57 37.61 -9.50 -3.53
N PRO A 58 37.40 -9.90 -4.80
CA PRO A 58 37.86 -11.20 -5.29
C PRO A 58 39.38 -11.34 -5.16
N GLY A 59 39.86 -12.34 -4.42
CA GLY A 59 41.30 -12.59 -4.19
C GLY A 59 41.97 -11.77 -3.08
N GLY A 60 41.19 -11.15 -2.18
CA GLY A 60 41.67 -10.16 -1.20
C GLY A 60 42.83 -10.59 -0.29
N ARG A 61 43.96 -9.87 -0.41
CA ARG A 61 45.03 -9.79 0.60
C ARG A 61 44.85 -8.52 1.43
N PRO A 62 45.27 -8.48 2.72
CA PRO A 62 45.15 -7.30 3.55
C PRO A 62 45.99 -6.14 2.99
N TRP A 63 45.39 -4.94 2.93
CA TRP A 63 46.04 -3.72 2.46
C TRP A 63 46.97 -3.15 3.54
N ARG A 64 48.16 -2.71 3.14
CA ARG A 64 49.07 -1.99 4.03
C ARG A 64 48.60 -0.54 4.16
N HIS A 65 48.77 0.04 5.34
CA HIS A 65 48.38 1.42 5.60
C HIS A 65 49.34 2.11 6.57
N SER A 66 49.53 3.41 6.37
CA SER A 66 50.18 4.28 7.35
C SER A 66 49.24 5.43 7.71
N LEU A 67 49.10 5.68 9.02
CA LEU A 67 48.23 6.71 9.55
C LEU A 67 49.09 7.81 10.18
N ARG A 68 49.15 8.99 9.56
CA ARG A 68 49.85 10.16 10.10
C ARG A 68 48.87 11.05 10.85
N ARG A 69 49.08 11.26 12.14
CA ARG A 69 48.29 12.22 12.93
C ARG A 69 48.77 13.65 12.66
N LEU A 70 47.87 14.52 12.23
CA LEU A 70 48.13 15.94 11.93
C LEU A 70 47.59 16.88 13.03
N GLY A 71 46.72 16.38 13.90
CA GLY A 71 46.15 17.11 15.04
C GLY A 71 45.31 16.19 15.94
N PRO A 72 44.64 16.72 16.97
CA PRO A 72 43.87 15.92 17.93
C PRO A 72 42.79 15.06 17.26
N ASP A 73 42.10 15.59 16.26
CA ASP A 73 41.03 14.93 15.49
C ASP A 73 41.27 15.12 13.98
N HIS A 74 42.53 15.07 13.56
CA HIS A 74 42.91 15.21 12.16
C HIS A 74 44.00 14.19 11.84
N HIS A 75 43.70 13.29 10.91
CA HIS A 75 44.55 12.18 10.52
C HIS A 75 44.62 12.09 8.99
N LEU A 76 45.77 11.66 8.49
CA LEU A 76 45.99 11.37 7.08
C LEU A 76 46.29 9.88 6.94
N LEU A 77 45.42 9.18 6.23
CA LEU A 77 45.53 7.76 5.95
C LEU A 77 46.12 7.56 4.54
N HIS A 78 47.31 6.98 4.49
CA HIS A 78 47.95 6.52 3.26
C HIS A 78 47.77 5.01 3.13
N ILE A 79 47.42 4.57 1.94
CA ILE A 79 47.27 3.17 1.58
C ILE A 79 48.49 2.75 0.77
N GLU A 80 49.03 1.57 1.04
CA GLU A 80 50.15 0.99 0.31
C GLU A 80 49.69 -0.31 -0.37
N PRO A 81 50.22 -0.65 -1.57
CA PRO A 81 49.90 -1.90 -2.24
C PRO A 81 50.33 -3.12 -1.40
N PRO A 82 49.69 -4.30 -1.59
CA PRO A 82 50.08 -5.53 -0.91
C PRO A 82 51.52 -5.93 -1.26
N ALA A 83 52.25 -6.57 -0.34
CA ALA A 83 53.65 -6.95 -0.58
C ALA A 83 53.78 -8.00 -1.72
N GLY A 84 54.68 -7.73 -2.69
CA GLY A 84 55.07 -8.65 -3.76
C GLY A 84 54.85 -8.15 -5.19
N ASP A 85 54.05 -7.11 -5.39
CA ASP A 85 53.79 -6.53 -6.72
C ASP A 85 54.62 -5.25 -6.93
N SER A 86 55.54 -5.29 -7.89
CA SER A 86 56.40 -4.15 -8.26
C SER A 86 55.83 -3.29 -9.41
N TYR A 87 54.62 -3.55 -9.88
CA TYR A 87 53.97 -2.76 -10.93
C TYR A 87 52.47 -2.59 -10.63
N GLU A 88 52.05 -1.33 -10.60
CA GLU A 88 50.67 -0.81 -10.58
C GLU A 88 49.78 -1.18 -9.39
N CYS A 89 49.45 -0.16 -8.58
CA CYS A 89 48.34 -0.22 -7.63
C CYS A 89 47.06 -0.52 -8.43
N PRO A 90 46.17 -1.44 -7.99
CA PRO A 90 44.94 -1.70 -8.73
C PRO A 90 44.16 -0.40 -8.93
N ASP A 91 43.74 -0.11 -10.16
CA ASP A 91 42.95 1.07 -10.57
C ASP A 91 41.65 1.32 -9.75
N ALA A 92 41.36 0.48 -8.76
CA ALA A 92 40.09 0.40 -8.07
C ALA A 92 40.19 0.23 -6.55
N PHE A 93 41.12 0.91 -5.84
CA PHE A 93 41.00 1.02 -4.39
C PHE A 93 39.62 1.65 -4.03
N PRO A 94 38.78 1.00 -3.21
CA PRO A 94 37.41 1.45 -2.95
C PRO A 94 37.37 2.52 -1.85
N ALA A 95 38.00 3.67 -2.10
CA ALA A 95 38.13 4.77 -1.14
C ALA A 95 36.77 5.24 -0.58
N GLY A 96 35.72 5.27 -1.42
CA GLY A 96 34.37 5.60 -0.98
C GLY A 96 33.77 4.61 0.03
N LEU A 97 34.02 3.31 -0.13
CA LEU A 97 33.55 2.28 0.81
C LEU A 97 34.30 2.35 2.14
N VAL A 98 35.62 2.62 2.10
CA VAL A 98 36.43 2.83 3.29
C VAL A 98 35.95 4.07 4.05
N ALA A 99 35.65 5.17 3.36
CA ALA A 99 35.07 6.37 3.95
C ALA A 99 33.71 6.10 4.62
N ASP A 100 32.84 5.32 3.98
CA ASP A 100 31.53 4.94 4.55
C ASP A 100 31.69 4.09 5.83
N LEU A 101 32.62 3.14 5.85
CA LEU A 101 32.84 2.27 7.01
C LEU A 101 33.54 2.99 8.18
N LEU A 102 34.51 3.86 7.87
CA LEU A 102 35.17 4.68 8.89
C LEU A 102 34.20 5.63 9.59
N THR A 103 33.04 5.92 9.00
CA THR A 103 32.02 6.80 9.56
C THR A 103 30.85 6.08 10.30
N ALA A 104 30.88 4.74 10.52
CA ALA A 104 29.82 3.92 11.17
C ALA A 104 29.88 3.76 12.75
N ARG A 105 28.96 3.07 13.47
CA ARG A 105 28.97 2.93 14.99
C ARG A 105 28.79 1.45 15.49
N ASP A 106 29.46 0.94 16.57
CA ASP A 106 29.49 -0.50 17.07
C ASP A 106 28.61 -0.91 18.33
N ARG A 107 28.23 -2.21 18.56
CA ARG A 107 27.43 -2.80 19.73
C ARG A 107 27.71 -4.32 20.13
N PRO A 108 27.42 -4.81 21.38
CA PRO A 108 27.64 -6.22 21.88
C PRO A 108 26.55 -7.29 21.56
N ALA A 109 26.78 -8.59 21.91
CA ALA A 109 25.95 -9.79 21.59
C ALA A 109 24.81 -10.10 22.60
N VAL A 110 23.69 -10.67 22.13
CA VAL A 110 22.44 -10.93 22.88
C VAL A 110 22.03 -12.42 22.82
N PRO A 111 21.47 -13.04 23.88
CA PRO A 111 20.97 -14.43 23.84
C PRO A 111 19.80 -14.66 22.86
N LEU A 112 19.60 -15.92 22.43
CA LEU A 112 18.41 -16.33 21.68
C LEU A 112 17.15 -16.26 22.53
N ALA A 113 16.02 -15.87 21.91
CA ALA A 113 14.74 -15.85 22.60
C ALA A 113 14.09 -17.24 22.70
N PRO A 114 13.12 -17.44 23.61
CA PRO A 114 12.47 -18.74 23.84
C PRO A 114 11.89 -19.45 22.62
N ALA A 115 11.19 -18.75 21.74
CA ALA A 115 10.64 -19.35 20.52
C ALA A 115 11.72 -19.77 19.51
N GLN A 116 12.83 -19.02 19.41
CA GLN A 116 13.98 -19.41 18.58
C GLN A 116 14.67 -20.66 19.14
N LEU A 117 14.84 -20.75 20.47
CA LEU A 117 15.42 -21.92 21.13
C LEU A 117 14.57 -23.18 20.91
N ASP A 118 13.24 -23.04 20.90
CA ASP A 118 12.32 -24.14 20.60
C ASP A 118 12.43 -24.60 19.15
N LEU A 119 12.53 -23.68 18.19
CA LEU A 119 12.78 -24.00 16.79
C LEU A 119 14.12 -24.73 16.61
N VAL A 120 15.21 -24.23 17.20
CA VAL A 120 16.54 -24.86 17.14
C VAL A 120 16.52 -26.28 17.70
N ARG A 121 15.78 -26.54 18.79
CA ARG A 121 15.66 -27.90 19.36
C ARG A 121 14.84 -28.84 18.47
N ARG A 122 13.80 -28.34 17.81
CA ARG A 122 12.94 -29.14 16.92
C ARG A 122 13.55 -29.37 15.53
N ALA A 123 14.54 -28.58 15.14
CA ALA A 123 15.20 -28.65 13.84
C ALA A 123 16.14 -29.86 13.68
N GLY A 124 16.37 -30.67 14.73
CA GLY A 124 17.05 -31.95 14.61
C GLY A 124 16.26 -32.91 13.71
N ASP A 125 16.80 -33.17 12.52
CA ASP A 125 16.38 -34.14 11.48
C ASP A 125 15.34 -33.73 10.41
N ALA A 126 14.96 -32.45 10.29
CA ALA A 126 14.08 -32.01 9.18
C ALA A 126 14.66 -30.82 8.38
N PRO A 127 15.19 -31.02 7.16
CA PRO A 127 15.73 -29.94 6.34
C PRO A 127 14.61 -29.04 5.76
N ASP A 128 14.92 -27.76 5.61
CA ASP A 128 14.23 -26.76 4.79
C ASP A 128 12.86 -26.22 5.27
N HIS A 129 12.79 -25.65 6.48
CA HIS A 129 11.64 -24.83 6.92
C HIS A 129 11.90 -23.33 6.71
N HIS A 130 11.20 -22.75 5.73
CA HIS A 130 11.34 -21.32 5.42
C HIS A 130 9.97 -20.69 5.26
N ARG A 131 9.82 -19.47 5.79
CA ARG A 131 8.56 -18.74 5.70
C ARG A 131 8.62 -17.82 4.50
N PHE A 132 7.54 -17.80 3.71
CA PHE A 132 7.48 -16.93 2.55
C PHE A 132 6.14 -16.20 2.43
N ARG A 133 6.19 -15.01 1.84
CA ARG A 133 5.01 -14.22 1.50
C ARG A 133 5.18 -13.66 0.10
N ALA A 134 4.11 -13.76 -0.70
CA ALA A 134 4.13 -13.25 -2.06
C ALA A 134 3.35 -11.94 -2.20
N LEU A 135 3.92 -11.05 -2.99
CA LEU A 135 3.33 -9.82 -3.48
C LEU A 135 3.08 -9.97 -4.97
N ASN A 136 1.82 -9.92 -5.38
CA ASN A 136 1.49 -9.74 -6.78
C ASN A 136 1.51 -8.25 -7.09
N THR A 137 2.16 -7.87 -8.19
CA THR A 137 2.30 -6.49 -8.63
C THR A 137 1.59 -6.29 -9.96
N ALA A 138 0.98 -5.13 -10.13
CA ALA A 138 0.31 -4.77 -11.38
C ALA A 138 1.32 -4.66 -12.54
N GLU A 139 2.53 -4.15 -12.24
CA GLU A 139 3.64 -4.01 -13.17
C GLU A 139 4.82 -4.92 -12.78
N PRO A 140 5.70 -5.30 -13.73
CA PRO A 140 6.96 -5.95 -13.40
C PRO A 140 7.80 -5.03 -12.51
N LEU A 141 8.16 -5.48 -11.31
CA LEU A 141 9.01 -4.68 -10.43
C LEU A 141 10.41 -4.53 -11.03
N ASP A 142 10.93 -3.31 -10.98
CA ASP A 142 12.35 -3.07 -11.23
C ASP A 142 13.17 -3.75 -10.13
N PRO A 143 14.09 -4.66 -10.48
CA PRO A 143 14.91 -5.30 -9.49
C PRO A 143 15.82 -4.36 -8.69
N ALA A 144 16.21 -3.21 -9.24
CA ALA A 144 17.00 -2.23 -8.48
C ALA A 144 16.15 -1.53 -7.41
N ALA A 145 14.90 -1.18 -7.74
CA ALA A 145 13.91 -0.69 -6.77
C ALA A 145 13.61 -1.72 -5.66
N VAL A 146 13.47 -3.00 -6.00
CA VAL A 146 13.29 -4.07 -5.00
C VAL A 146 14.49 -4.17 -4.06
N ASP A 147 15.71 -4.09 -4.59
CA ASP A 147 16.93 -4.13 -3.77
C ASP A 147 17.07 -2.88 -2.87
N ALA A 148 16.66 -1.71 -3.34
CA ALA A 148 16.59 -0.49 -2.52
C ALA A 148 15.54 -0.63 -1.40
N ALA A 149 14.36 -1.16 -1.71
CA ALA A 149 13.29 -1.36 -0.75
C ALA A 149 13.66 -2.42 0.31
N LEU A 150 14.30 -3.52 -0.08
CA LEU A 150 14.82 -4.52 0.86
C LEU A 150 15.85 -3.92 1.82
N ARG A 151 16.75 -3.05 1.33
CA ARG A 151 17.70 -2.34 2.19
C ARG A 151 16.98 -1.42 3.18
N ALA A 152 15.92 -0.74 2.77
CA ALA A 152 15.10 0.07 3.68
C ALA A 152 14.44 -0.79 4.77
N VAL A 153 13.85 -1.94 4.40
CA VAL A 153 13.22 -2.88 5.34
C VAL A 153 14.23 -3.43 6.35
N VAL A 154 15.44 -3.82 5.91
CA VAL A 154 16.51 -4.29 6.80
C VAL A 154 16.98 -3.18 7.76
N ARG A 155 16.98 -1.91 7.34
CA ARG A 155 17.30 -0.78 8.23
C ARG A 155 16.24 -0.59 9.32
N ALA A 156 14.96 -0.72 8.96
CA ALA A 156 13.84 -0.59 9.90
C ALA A 156 13.81 -1.75 10.91
N HIS A 157 14.28 -2.94 10.50
CA HIS A 157 14.23 -4.19 11.27
C HIS A 157 15.62 -4.82 11.41
N PRO A 158 16.43 -4.39 12.40
CA PRO A 158 17.84 -4.78 12.53
C PRO A 158 18.08 -6.29 12.71
N LEU A 159 17.08 -7.04 13.19
CA LEU A 159 17.17 -8.50 13.33
C LEU A 159 17.44 -9.20 11.99
N LEU A 160 16.96 -8.65 10.86
CA LEU A 160 17.18 -9.22 9.54
C LEU A 160 18.66 -9.17 9.09
N GLY A 161 19.45 -8.28 9.69
CA GLY A 161 20.90 -8.20 9.47
C GLY A 161 21.72 -8.86 10.58
N ALA A 162 21.07 -9.53 11.54
CA ALA A 162 21.78 -10.16 12.65
C ALA A 162 22.40 -11.49 12.23
N ARG A 163 23.57 -11.79 12.80
CA ARG A 163 24.16 -13.13 12.75
C ARG A 163 23.67 -13.91 13.96
N ILE A 164 23.11 -15.09 13.71
CA ILE A 164 22.49 -15.93 14.74
C ILE A 164 23.18 -17.29 14.72
N GLY A 165 23.76 -17.70 15.85
CA GLY A 165 24.28 -19.05 16.00
C GLY A 165 23.15 -20.08 16.00
N ALA A 166 23.24 -21.10 15.13
CA ALA A 166 22.21 -22.13 14.98
C ALA A 166 22.25 -23.25 16.04
N THR A 167 23.10 -23.12 17.06
CA THR A 167 23.19 -24.08 18.17
C THR A 167 22.42 -23.56 19.39
N ALA A 168 21.98 -24.46 20.28
CA ALA A 168 21.24 -24.09 21.49
C ALA A 168 22.02 -23.18 22.47
N GLY A 169 23.35 -23.09 22.34
CA GLY A 169 24.21 -22.14 23.08
C GLY A 169 24.65 -20.92 22.27
N GLY A 170 24.17 -20.78 21.02
CA GLY A 170 24.48 -19.66 20.13
C GLY A 170 23.85 -18.35 20.58
N GLY A 171 24.56 -17.24 20.40
CA GLY A 171 24.04 -15.90 20.61
C GLY A 171 23.70 -15.20 19.28
N MET A 172 22.91 -14.14 19.38
CA MET A 172 22.60 -13.20 18.31
C MET A 172 23.55 -11.99 18.37
N ARG A 173 24.15 -11.62 17.25
CA ARG A 173 25.02 -10.43 17.10
C ARG A 173 24.45 -9.50 16.04
N THR A 174 24.04 -8.29 16.42
CA THR A 174 23.61 -7.26 15.47
C THR A 174 24.83 -6.52 14.94
N VAL A 175 25.16 -6.72 13.66
CA VAL A 175 26.25 -5.98 13.00
C VAL A 175 25.64 -4.69 12.39
N PRO A 176 26.20 -3.50 12.66
CA PRO A 176 25.76 -2.28 12.00
C PRO A 176 26.10 -2.38 10.51
N LEU A 177 25.08 -2.59 9.67
CA LEU A 177 25.16 -2.58 8.20
C LEU A 177 26.08 -3.66 7.57
N GLY A 178 25.77 -4.93 7.85
CA GLY A 178 26.16 -6.06 7.00
C GLY A 178 24.96 -6.59 6.21
N TYR A 179 24.58 -5.92 5.11
CA TYR A 179 23.53 -6.43 4.21
C TYR A 179 24.06 -7.62 3.40
N ALA A 180 23.42 -8.77 3.56
CA ALA A 180 23.45 -9.87 2.60
C ALA A 180 22.02 -10.38 2.36
N ALA A 181 21.09 -9.49 1.97
CA ALA A 181 19.84 -10.01 1.40
C ALA A 181 20.14 -10.47 -0.02
N GLY A 182 20.19 -11.79 -0.20
CA GLY A 182 20.44 -12.39 -1.50
C GLY A 182 19.27 -12.14 -2.43
N ARG A 183 19.54 -11.59 -3.61
CA ARG A 183 18.57 -11.54 -4.71
C ARG A 183 18.78 -12.76 -5.59
N THR A 184 17.73 -13.54 -5.83
CA THR A 184 17.72 -14.57 -6.86
C THR A 184 16.79 -14.10 -7.99
N ASP A 185 17.36 -13.75 -9.15
CA ASP A 185 16.59 -13.38 -10.35
C ASP A 185 16.28 -14.67 -11.11
N SER A 186 15.11 -15.27 -10.88
CA SER A 186 14.70 -16.46 -11.60
C SER A 186 13.81 -16.07 -12.77
N ARG A 187 14.38 -16.10 -13.96
CA ARG A 187 13.64 -15.97 -15.21
C ARG A 187 13.04 -17.34 -15.52
N ASP A 188 11.74 -17.36 -15.85
CA ASP A 188 11.06 -18.49 -16.48
C ASP A 188 10.73 -19.73 -15.63
N VAL A 189 10.23 -19.55 -14.40
CA VAL A 189 9.65 -20.67 -13.62
C VAL A 189 8.16 -20.86 -13.98
N PRO A 190 7.75 -22.03 -14.50
CA PRO A 190 6.33 -22.38 -14.69
C PRO A 190 5.58 -22.45 -13.36
N ARG A 191 4.26 -22.19 -13.35
CA ARG A 191 3.43 -22.23 -12.11
C ARG A 191 3.58 -23.53 -11.33
N ALA A 192 3.77 -24.65 -12.03
CA ALA A 192 3.95 -25.97 -11.43
C ALA A 192 5.26 -26.10 -10.61
N ARG A 193 6.29 -25.31 -10.92
CA ARG A 193 7.62 -25.35 -10.27
C ARG A 193 7.92 -24.12 -9.41
N GLU A 194 6.95 -23.24 -9.22
CA GLU A 194 7.12 -22.04 -8.38
C GLU A 194 7.53 -22.41 -6.94
N TRP A 195 6.99 -23.51 -6.41
CA TRP A 195 7.33 -24.02 -5.09
C TRP A 195 8.79 -24.51 -5.00
N GLU A 196 9.31 -25.13 -6.06
CA GLU A 196 10.71 -25.57 -6.14
C GLU A 196 11.65 -24.36 -6.11
N ALA A 197 11.34 -23.30 -6.88
CA ALA A 197 12.14 -22.08 -6.90
C ALA A 197 12.12 -21.32 -5.56
N VAL A 198 10.97 -21.33 -4.85
CA VAL A 198 10.90 -20.80 -3.49
C VAL A 198 11.75 -21.63 -2.54
N ALA A 199 11.69 -22.97 -2.63
CA ALA A 199 12.50 -23.87 -1.82
C ALA A 199 14.02 -23.72 -2.10
N ASP A 200 14.42 -23.54 -3.36
CA ASP A 200 15.81 -23.25 -3.73
C ASP A 200 16.30 -21.92 -3.13
N ALA A 201 15.49 -20.87 -3.23
CA ALA A 201 15.82 -19.58 -2.62
C ALA A 201 15.94 -19.70 -1.09
N ALA A 202 15.13 -20.57 -0.50
CA ALA A 202 15.11 -20.89 0.90
C ALA A 202 16.41 -21.57 1.39
N ARG A 203 16.88 -22.60 0.67
CA ARG A 203 18.14 -23.32 0.94
C ARG A 203 19.39 -22.43 0.99
N LEU A 204 19.32 -21.27 0.35
CA LEU A 204 20.41 -20.30 0.30
C LEU A 204 20.39 -19.30 1.48
N LEU A 205 19.48 -19.47 2.44
CA LEU A 205 19.45 -18.71 3.68
C LEU A 205 20.36 -19.37 4.70
N ASP A 206 21.19 -18.56 5.35
CA ASP A 206 22.08 -19.00 6.41
C ASP A 206 22.15 -17.91 7.52
N PRO A 207 21.52 -18.18 8.68
CA PRO A 207 21.50 -17.25 9.80
C PRO A 207 22.88 -17.05 10.45
N ALA A 208 23.82 -17.99 10.32
CA ALA A 208 25.15 -17.87 10.91
C ALA A 208 26.01 -16.84 10.17
N THR A 209 25.87 -16.77 8.84
CA THR A 209 26.56 -15.77 7.99
C THR A 209 25.82 -14.45 7.88
N GLY A 210 24.53 -14.41 8.24
CA GLY A 210 23.65 -13.23 8.21
C GLY A 210 22.77 -13.13 6.96
N ALA A 211 22.73 -14.18 6.13
CA ALA A 211 21.86 -14.28 4.96
C ALA A 211 20.45 -14.75 5.39
N THR A 212 19.68 -13.88 6.03
CA THR A 212 18.41 -14.29 6.70
C THR A 212 17.14 -13.97 5.90
N LEU A 213 17.27 -13.18 4.83
CA LEU A 213 16.17 -12.71 3.99
C LEU A 213 16.57 -12.77 2.51
N ARG A 214 15.67 -13.25 1.65
CA ARG A 214 15.83 -13.26 0.19
C ARG A 214 14.54 -12.84 -0.50
N ALA A 215 14.69 -12.26 -1.68
CA ALA A 215 13.57 -11.98 -2.56
C ALA A 215 13.76 -12.65 -3.92
N LEU A 216 12.70 -13.32 -4.37
CA LEU A 216 12.60 -13.97 -5.66
C LEU A 216 11.64 -13.17 -6.54
N LEU A 217 12.15 -12.61 -7.64
CA LEU A 217 11.36 -11.85 -8.59
C LEU A 217 10.95 -12.74 -9.77
N LEU A 218 9.67 -13.10 -9.85
CA LEU A 218 9.09 -13.91 -10.92
C LEU A 218 8.52 -13.00 -12.02
N ARG A 219 9.40 -12.48 -12.89
CA ARG A 219 9.10 -11.39 -13.84
C ARG A 219 7.91 -11.66 -14.78
N LYS A 220 7.81 -12.86 -15.37
CA LYS A 220 6.67 -13.24 -16.25
C LYS A 220 5.32 -13.30 -15.52
N ARG A 221 5.33 -13.37 -14.19
CA ARG A 221 4.13 -13.47 -13.34
C ARG A 221 3.83 -12.19 -12.56
N ARG A 222 4.69 -11.17 -12.69
CA ARG A 222 4.60 -9.91 -11.93
C ARG A 222 4.40 -10.20 -10.43
N ARG A 223 5.25 -11.09 -9.91
CA ARG A 223 5.15 -11.61 -8.54
C ARG A 223 6.51 -11.54 -7.86
N LEU A 224 6.53 -10.97 -6.67
CA LEU A 224 7.69 -10.94 -5.79
C LEU A 224 7.44 -11.86 -4.61
N VAL A 225 8.33 -12.81 -4.37
CA VAL A 225 8.25 -13.69 -3.20
C VAL A 225 9.35 -13.32 -2.23
N LEU A 226 8.97 -12.91 -1.02
CA LEU A 226 9.87 -12.67 0.08
C LEU A 226 10.00 -13.96 0.88
N VAL A 227 11.22 -14.45 1.07
CA VAL A 227 11.54 -15.66 1.83
C VAL A 227 12.43 -15.25 3.01
N ALA A 228 12.02 -15.56 4.23
CA ALA A 228 12.75 -15.26 5.45
C ALA A 228 13.07 -16.55 6.22
N HIS A 229 14.23 -16.57 6.86
CA HIS A 229 14.62 -17.69 7.72
C HIS A 229 13.71 -17.72 8.96
N GLU A 230 13.29 -18.91 9.38
CA GLU A 230 12.33 -19.06 10.48
C GLU A 230 12.84 -18.55 11.83
N LEU A 231 14.17 -18.45 11.99
CA LEU A 231 14.83 -17.85 13.17
C LEU A 231 14.79 -16.32 13.21
N VAL A 232 14.40 -15.62 12.13
CA VAL A 232 14.34 -14.14 12.11
C VAL A 232 12.95 -13.58 11.94
N ALA A 233 12.00 -14.36 11.42
CA ALA A 233 10.66 -13.87 11.14
C ALA A 233 9.62 -14.97 11.32
N ASP A 234 8.58 -14.66 12.09
CA ASP A 234 7.34 -15.43 12.11
C ASP A 234 6.34 -14.95 11.03
N GLU A 235 5.13 -15.53 10.99
CA GLU A 235 4.12 -15.19 9.97
C GLU A 235 3.59 -13.76 10.14
N ALA A 236 3.44 -13.29 11.38
CA ALA A 236 3.07 -11.92 11.68
C ALA A 236 4.18 -10.95 11.25
N SER A 237 5.45 -11.33 11.45
CA SER A 237 6.61 -10.58 10.95
C SER A 237 6.57 -10.45 9.44
N LEU A 238 6.23 -11.50 8.70
CA LEU A 238 6.13 -11.42 7.24
C LEU A 238 5.07 -10.41 6.78
N ASP A 239 3.98 -10.24 7.53
CA ASP A 239 2.96 -9.23 7.21
C ASP A 239 3.48 -7.80 7.47
N ILE A 240 4.25 -7.60 8.55
CA ILE A 240 4.97 -6.34 8.83
C ILE A 240 5.98 -6.06 7.72
N LEU A 241 6.86 -7.02 7.42
CA LEU A 241 7.88 -6.92 6.38
C LEU A 241 7.27 -6.67 5.01
N MET A 242 6.12 -7.28 4.70
CA MET A 242 5.43 -7.06 3.44
C MET A 242 4.77 -5.68 3.36
N ALA A 243 4.21 -5.19 4.47
CA ALA A 243 3.66 -3.83 4.54
C ALA A 243 4.77 -2.79 4.36
N ASP A 244 5.91 -2.99 5.01
CA ASP A 244 7.07 -2.11 4.95
C ASP A 244 7.78 -2.20 3.60
N LEU A 245 7.88 -3.39 2.99
CA LEU A 245 8.38 -3.57 1.62
C LEU A 245 7.49 -2.87 0.60
N ARG A 246 6.16 -2.96 0.74
CA ARG A 246 5.21 -2.21 -0.09
C ARG A 246 5.37 -0.70 0.10
N ALA A 247 5.52 -0.24 1.34
CA ALA A 247 5.71 1.17 1.65
C ALA A 247 7.03 1.69 1.05
N ALA A 248 8.13 0.95 1.16
CA ALA A 248 9.42 1.30 0.61
C ALA A 248 9.47 1.22 -0.93
N LEU A 249 8.71 0.30 -1.55
CA LEU A 249 8.54 0.25 -3.02
C LEU A 249 7.69 1.41 -3.54
N ALA A 250 6.64 1.80 -2.81
CA ALA A 250 5.76 2.89 -3.21
C ALA A 250 6.37 4.28 -2.95
N ARG A 251 7.14 4.41 -1.86
CA ARG A 251 7.72 5.68 -1.39
C ARG A 251 9.19 5.43 -0.99
N PRO A 252 10.09 5.21 -1.96
CA PRO A 252 11.49 4.87 -1.68
C PRO A 252 12.26 5.98 -0.95
N GLU A 253 11.74 7.21 -1.02
CA GLU A 253 12.30 8.41 -0.38
C GLU A 253 11.93 8.53 1.12
N GLU A 254 10.87 7.83 1.58
CA GLU A 254 10.35 7.93 2.94
C GLU A 254 10.97 6.88 3.85
N GLU A 255 11.51 7.30 5.00
CA GLU A 255 12.10 6.38 5.95
C GLU A 255 11.02 5.54 6.64
N LEU A 256 11.23 4.22 6.68
CA LEU A 256 10.30 3.31 7.32
C LEU A 256 10.31 3.52 8.84
N PRO A 257 9.14 3.46 9.51
CA PRO A 257 9.07 3.68 10.94
C PRO A 257 9.80 2.57 11.70
N ALA A 258 10.73 2.96 12.58
CA ALA A 258 11.52 2.06 13.40
C ALA A 258 10.67 1.27 14.42
N GLU A 259 11.21 0.14 14.88
CA GLU A 259 10.65 -0.62 16.00
C GLU A 259 10.76 0.19 17.31
N GLU A 260 9.66 0.26 18.07
CA GLU A 260 9.64 0.89 19.40
C GLU A 260 10.44 0.05 20.41
N VAL A 261 10.26 -1.27 20.37
CA VAL A 261 11.10 -2.24 21.08
C VAL A 261 11.76 -3.16 20.07
N ARG A 262 13.10 -3.21 20.08
CA ARG A 262 13.84 -4.07 19.17
C ARG A 262 13.81 -5.50 19.69
N TYR A 263 13.79 -6.46 18.77
CA TYR A 263 13.76 -7.88 19.14
C TYR A 263 14.88 -8.32 20.10
N PRO A 264 16.16 -7.90 19.93
CA PRO A 264 17.21 -8.24 20.89
C PRO A 264 16.95 -7.69 22.30
N ASP A 265 16.39 -6.49 22.40
CA ASP A 265 16.10 -5.85 23.69
C ASP A 265 14.96 -6.60 24.41
N TRP A 266 13.94 -7.04 23.65
CA TRP A 266 12.88 -7.90 24.16
C TRP A 266 13.39 -9.29 24.58
N ALA A 267 14.27 -9.91 23.79
CA ALA A 267 14.87 -11.21 24.10
C ALA A 267 15.71 -11.17 25.38
N ALA A 268 16.49 -10.09 25.57
CA ALA A 268 17.28 -9.88 26.78
C ALA A 268 16.44 -9.74 28.06
N ALA A 269 15.17 -9.33 27.93
CA ALA A 269 14.26 -9.17 29.08
C ALA A 269 13.58 -10.48 29.52
N GLN A 270 13.64 -11.56 28.72
CA GLN A 270 12.93 -12.82 28.99
C GLN A 270 13.29 -13.49 30.33
N PRO A 271 14.56 -13.54 30.77
CA PRO A 271 14.91 -14.12 32.07
C PRO A 271 14.23 -13.40 33.25
N ALA A 272 14.03 -12.08 33.15
CA ALA A 272 13.33 -11.31 34.18
C ALA A 272 11.82 -11.62 34.23
N VAL A 273 11.22 -12.04 33.13
CA VAL A 273 9.81 -12.50 33.12
C VAL A 273 9.68 -13.83 33.84
N ALA A 274 10.64 -14.74 33.66
CA ALA A 274 10.64 -16.06 34.29
C ALA A 274 10.94 -16.04 35.80
N SER A 275 11.45 -14.93 36.34
CA SER A 275 11.71 -14.78 37.78
C SER A 275 10.47 -14.40 38.59
N TYR A 276 9.37 -13.99 37.94
CA TYR A 276 8.11 -13.71 38.63
C TYR A 276 7.45 -15.02 39.11
N ALA A 277 7.31 -15.16 40.42
CA ALA A 277 6.71 -16.35 41.06
C ALA A 277 5.33 -16.70 40.49
N ARG A 278 4.48 -15.69 40.24
CA ARG A 278 3.14 -15.88 39.68
C ARG A 278 3.13 -16.61 38.33
N GLU A 279 4.13 -16.35 37.48
CA GLU A 279 4.21 -16.93 36.14
C GLU A 279 4.65 -18.40 36.25
N THR A 280 5.68 -18.66 37.05
CA THR A 280 6.18 -20.03 37.28
C THR A 280 5.16 -20.93 38.00
N GLU A 281 4.42 -20.41 38.97
CA GLU A 281 3.34 -21.14 39.65
C GLU A 281 2.16 -21.45 38.71
N HIS A 282 1.77 -20.48 37.88
CA HIS A 282 0.73 -20.69 36.88
C HIS A 282 1.10 -21.83 35.91
N TRP A 283 2.29 -21.77 35.30
CA TRP A 283 2.71 -22.78 34.33
C TRP A 283 2.97 -24.15 34.96
N ARG A 284 3.38 -24.21 36.24
CA ARG A 284 3.43 -25.46 37.01
C ARG A 284 2.05 -26.09 37.13
N THR A 285 1.06 -25.29 37.54
CA THR A 285 -0.35 -25.73 37.67
C THR A 285 -0.89 -26.25 36.33
N VAL A 286 -0.61 -25.54 35.23
CA VAL A 286 -1.02 -25.98 33.88
C VAL A 286 -0.34 -27.29 33.49
N ALA A 287 0.96 -27.44 33.73
CA ALA A 287 1.70 -28.67 33.40
C ALA A 287 1.20 -29.88 34.20
N GLU A 288 1.02 -29.74 35.52
CA GLU A 288 0.51 -30.79 36.40
C GLU A 288 -0.94 -31.16 36.07
N GLY A 289 -1.81 -30.17 35.90
CA GLY A 289 -3.21 -30.38 35.53
C GLY A 289 -3.35 -31.02 34.15
N ARG A 290 -2.47 -30.65 33.20
CA ARG A 290 -2.37 -31.30 31.89
C ARG A 290 -1.94 -32.75 32.02
N ALA A 291 -0.97 -33.05 32.88
CA ALA A 291 -0.51 -34.41 33.18
C ALA A 291 -1.56 -35.29 33.90
N ALA A 292 -2.48 -34.69 34.65
CA ALA A 292 -3.61 -35.39 35.24
C ALA A 292 -4.79 -35.61 34.26
N THR A 293 -4.97 -34.74 33.27
CA THR A 293 -6.12 -34.76 32.36
C THR A 293 -5.93 -35.71 31.18
N ARG A 294 -6.69 -36.82 31.13
CA ARG A 294 -6.68 -37.76 29.98
C ARG A 294 -7.58 -37.34 28.82
N ALA A 295 -8.51 -36.40 29.04
CA ALA A 295 -9.39 -35.88 27.99
C ALA A 295 -8.57 -35.25 26.86
N LEU A 296 -8.98 -35.49 25.61
CA LEU A 296 -8.34 -34.94 24.40
C LEU A 296 -6.87 -35.33 24.19
N ARG A 297 -6.38 -36.39 24.83
CA ARG A 297 -5.07 -36.98 24.50
C ARG A 297 -5.18 -37.99 23.36
N PRO A 298 -4.15 -38.09 22.49
CA PRO A 298 -4.04 -39.21 21.56
C PRO A 298 -3.91 -40.53 22.34
N ARG A 299 -4.74 -41.50 21.98
CA ARG A 299 -4.73 -42.89 22.49
C ARG A 299 -3.79 -43.79 21.68
N ALA A 300 -3.41 -43.34 20.49
CA ALA A 300 -2.44 -43.97 19.62
C ALA A 300 -1.62 -42.87 18.91
N PRO A 301 -0.45 -43.21 18.35
CA PRO A 301 0.24 -42.32 17.43
C PRO A 301 -0.70 -41.85 16.32
N LEU A 302 -0.68 -40.56 16.02
CA LEU A 302 -1.53 -39.99 14.97
C LEU A 302 -1.08 -40.52 13.60
N PRO A 303 -2.03 -40.76 12.68
CA PRO A 303 -1.71 -41.33 11.38
C PRO A 303 -0.86 -40.37 10.55
N ASP A 304 0.08 -40.92 9.79
CA ASP A 304 0.92 -40.20 8.84
C ASP A 304 0.19 -39.97 7.50
N THR A 305 -1.01 -39.42 7.57
CA THR A 305 -1.85 -39.08 6.41
C THR A 305 -2.09 -37.58 6.36
N GLY A 306 -2.44 -37.05 5.19
CA GLY A 306 -2.74 -35.63 5.03
C GLY A 306 -4.06 -35.23 5.72
N PRO A 307 -4.14 -34.04 6.35
CA PRO A 307 -5.38 -33.56 6.95
C PRO A 307 -6.45 -33.27 5.90
N ARG A 308 -7.70 -33.55 6.25
CA ARG A 308 -8.90 -33.18 5.50
C ARG A 308 -9.41 -31.82 5.98
N ARG A 309 -9.95 -31.04 5.06
CA ARG A 309 -10.42 -29.68 5.34
C ARG A 309 -11.94 -29.61 5.46
N HIS A 310 -12.44 -29.06 6.55
CA HIS A 310 -13.86 -28.74 6.71
C HIS A 310 -14.12 -27.27 6.34
N PRO A 311 -15.20 -26.93 5.60
CA PRO A 311 -15.47 -25.57 5.12
C PRO A 311 -15.71 -24.56 6.25
N GLY A 312 -16.14 -25.02 7.42
CA GLY A 312 -16.31 -24.17 8.61
C GLY A 312 -17.57 -23.31 8.57
N PHE A 313 -17.59 -22.19 9.28
CA PHE A 313 -18.72 -21.26 9.31
C PHE A 313 -18.27 -19.79 9.38
N VAL A 314 -19.19 -18.87 9.09
CA VAL A 314 -18.97 -17.43 9.15
C VAL A 314 -20.01 -16.77 10.04
N LEU A 315 -19.56 -16.01 11.04
CA LEU A 315 -20.45 -15.22 11.89
C LEU A 315 -20.84 -13.90 11.21
N GLY A 316 -22.08 -13.46 11.45
CA GLY A 316 -22.55 -12.15 11.03
C GLY A 316 -21.74 -11.02 11.68
N ARG A 317 -21.65 -9.86 10.99
CA ARG A 317 -20.86 -8.70 11.44
C ARG A 317 -21.26 -8.18 12.83
N ALA A 318 -22.54 -8.31 13.22
CA ALA A 318 -23.01 -7.89 14.56
C ALA A 318 -22.44 -8.81 15.66
N ALA A 319 -22.55 -10.13 15.47
CA ALA A 319 -21.96 -11.11 16.37
C ALA A 319 -20.43 -10.98 16.43
N THR A 320 -19.79 -10.85 15.26
CA THR A 320 -18.33 -10.62 15.17
C THR A 320 -17.90 -9.37 15.94
N ARG A 321 -18.56 -8.22 15.72
CA ARG A 321 -18.22 -6.97 16.44
C ARG A 321 -18.40 -7.09 17.95
N ARG A 322 -19.40 -7.83 18.43
CA ARG A 322 -19.56 -8.07 19.87
C ARG A 322 -18.41 -8.91 20.41
N LEU A 323 -18.10 -10.03 19.75
CA LEU A 323 -17.04 -10.97 20.12
C LEU A 323 -15.63 -10.38 20.00
N THR A 324 -15.39 -9.41 19.10
CA THR A 324 -14.08 -8.76 18.92
C THR A 324 -14.01 -7.34 19.49
N GLY A 325 -15.09 -6.86 20.12
CA GLY A 325 -15.24 -5.48 20.58
C GLY A 325 -15.42 -5.38 22.10
N ALA A 326 -16.62 -5.01 22.54
CA ALA A 326 -16.89 -4.70 23.94
C ALA A 326 -16.97 -5.93 24.86
N LEU A 327 -17.36 -7.10 24.34
CA LEU A 327 -17.58 -8.28 25.17
C LEU A 327 -16.30 -8.83 25.83
N PRO A 328 -15.17 -9.04 25.13
CA PRO A 328 -13.92 -9.42 25.78
C PRO A 328 -13.51 -8.47 26.91
N ARG A 329 -13.66 -7.16 26.69
CA ARG A 329 -13.31 -6.13 27.68
C ARG A 329 -14.10 -6.23 28.98
N ARG A 330 -15.37 -6.67 28.92
CA ARG A 330 -16.21 -6.90 30.10
C ARG A 330 -15.63 -7.97 31.03
N PHE A 331 -14.89 -8.92 30.48
CA PHE A 331 -14.21 -9.99 31.22
C PHE A 331 -12.72 -9.69 31.46
N GLY A 332 -12.22 -8.52 31.07
CA GLY A 332 -10.79 -8.20 31.11
C GLY A 332 -9.94 -9.02 30.13
N LEU A 333 -10.54 -9.50 29.03
CA LEU A 333 -9.92 -10.38 28.05
C LEU A 333 -9.65 -9.67 26.71
N THR A 334 -8.71 -10.20 25.93
CA THR A 334 -8.56 -9.89 24.51
C THR A 334 -9.56 -10.70 23.66
N PRO A 335 -9.85 -10.28 22.41
CA PRO A 335 -10.65 -11.09 21.50
C PRO A 335 -10.12 -12.51 21.32
N ALA A 336 -8.80 -12.67 21.23
CA ALA A 336 -8.17 -13.98 21.08
C ALA A 336 -8.42 -14.86 22.31
N GLN A 337 -8.30 -14.31 23.52
CA GLN A 337 -8.57 -15.03 24.77
C GLN A 337 -10.05 -15.43 24.90
N LEU A 338 -10.99 -14.56 24.50
CA LEU A 338 -12.42 -14.91 24.46
C LEU A 338 -12.69 -16.08 23.52
N LEU A 339 -12.11 -16.07 22.32
CA LEU A 339 -12.26 -17.15 21.34
C LEU A 339 -11.64 -18.46 21.86
N THR A 340 -10.52 -18.40 22.57
CA THR A 340 -9.91 -19.55 23.26
C THR A 340 -10.87 -20.13 24.30
N GLY A 341 -11.54 -19.28 25.08
CA GLY A 341 -12.58 -19.72 26.02
C GLY A 341 -13.76 -20.41 25.33
N ALA A 342 -14.23 -19.84 24.22
CA ALA A 342 -15.31 -20.43 23.42
C ALA A 342 -14.93 -21.82 22.87
N MET A 343 -13.70 -21.98 22.38
CA MET A 343 -13.17 -23.28 21.95
C MET A 343 -13.10 -24.28 23.12
N GLY A 344 -12.61 -23.85 24.29
CA GLY A 344 -12.54 -24.70 25.48
C GLY A 344 -13.91 -25.25 25.89
N LEU A 345 -14.94 -24.40 25.90
CA LEU A 345 -16.31 -24.83 26.20
C LEU A 345 -16.89 -25.75 25.12
N ALA A 346 -16.62 -25.45 23.84
CA ALA A 346 -17.03 -26.32 22.74
C ALA A 346 -16.40 -27.72 22.86
N LEU A 347 -15.12 -27.81 23.24
CA LEU A 347 -14.41 -29.07 23.48
C LEU A 347 -14.95 -29.85 24.68
N ILE A 348 -15.28 -29.17 25.78
CA ILE A 348 -15.95 -29.74 26.95
C ILE A 348 -17.31 -30.34 26.55
N ARG A 349 -18.12 -29.60 25.80
CA ARG A 349 -19.42 -30.06 25.29
C ARG A 349 -19.26 -31.20 24.27
N TRP A 350 -18.21 -31.16 23.46
CA TRP A 350 -17.94 -32.15 22.42
C TRP A 350 -17.53 -33.52 22.98
N ARG A 351 -16.61 -33.54 23.96
CA ARG A 351 -16.18 -34.80 24.61
C ARG A 351 -17.06 -35.21 25.78
N GLY A 352 -17.94 -34.33 26.25
CA GLY A 352 -18.62 -34.51 27.52
C GLY A 352 -17.57 -34.68 28.62
N THR A 353 -16.70 -33.71 28.84
CA THR A 353 -15.72 -33.75 29.92
C THR A 353 -15.98 -32.59 30.89
N GLU A 354 -15.25 -32.54 32.00
CA GLU A 354 -15.28 -31.38 32.92
C GLU A 354 -14.06 -30.48 32.75
N CYS A 355 -13.14 -30.89 31.87
CA CYS A 355 -11.95 -30.15 31.50
C CYS A 355 -11.64 -30.29 30.01
N ALA A 356 -11.05 -29.25 29.44
CA ALA A 356 -10.49 -29.21 28.10
C ALA A 356 -8.99 -28.89 28.20
N SER A 357 -8.16 -29.81 27.70
CA SER A 357 -6.74 -29.57 27.48
C SER A 357 -6.46 -29.54 25.98
N PHE A 358 -5.88 -28.44 25.51
CA PHE A 358 -5.57 -28.20 24.10
C PHE A 358 -4.45 -27.16 23.99
N ASP A 359 -3.82 -27.06 22.82
CA ASP A 359 -2.78 -26.07 22.58
C ASP A 359 -3.35 -24.86 21.85
N VAL A 360 -2.81 -23.68 22.15
CA VAL A 360 -3.20 -22.42 21.52
C VAL A 360 -1.98 -21.75 20.91
N CYS A 361 -2.07 -21.40 19.63
CA CYS A 361 -1.04 -20.62 18.97
C CYS A 361 -1.32 -19.12 19.18
N VAL A 362 -0.39 -18.42 19.83
CA VAL A 362 -0.52 -17.02 20.26
C VAL A 362 0.50 -16.13 19.56
N ASP A 363 0.15 -14.86 19.37
CA ASP A 363 1.07 -13.81 18.92
C ASP A 363 1.69 -13.14 20.15
N GLY A 364 2.98 -13.37 20.42
CA GLY A 364 3.67 -12.74 21.56
C GLY A 364 3.68 -11.21 21.52
N ARG A 365 3.37 -10.58 20.37
CA ARG A 365 3.17 -9.13 20.26
C ARG A 365 1.93 -8.62 20.99
N GLN A 366 1.01 -9.50 21.37
CA GLN A 366 -0.14 -9.14 22.21
C GLN A 366 0.25 -8.87 23.67
N GLY A 367 1.48 -9.20 24.08
CA GLY A 367 2.02 -8.90 25.40
C GLY A 367 2.23 -7.39 25.67
N GLY A 368 2.21 -6.53 24.64
CA GLY A 368 2.25 -5.08 24.82
C GLY A 368 2.26 -4.28 23.50
N PRO A 369 1.70 -3.06 23.48
CA PRO A 369 1.55 -2.26 22.26
C PRO A 369 2.89 -1.92 21.57
N ALA A 370 3.97 -1.77 22.35
CA ALA A 370 5.30 -1.46 21.84
C ALA A 370 5.93 -2.59 20.99
N LEU A 371 5.42 -3.83 21.11
CA LEU A 371 5.87 -4.98 20.33
C LEU A 371 5.13 -5.12 18.99
N ALA A 372 4.10 -4.30 18.73
CA ALA A 372 3.22 -4.46 17.57
C ALA A 372 3.95 -4.40 16.22
N ARG A 373 5.10 -3.72 16.15
CA ARG A 373 5.95 -3.61 14.96
C ARG A 373 7.25 -4.41 15.02
N THR A 374 7.53 -5.09 16.13
CA THR A 374 8.78 -5.85 16.31
C THR A 374 8.82 -7.04 15.36
N VAL A 375 9.82 -7.10 14.49
CA VAL A 375 10.07 -8.24 13.61
C VAL A 375 10.94 -9.27 14.35
N GLY A 376 10.49 -10.53 14.34
CA GLY A 376 11.13 -11.61 15.06
C GLY A 376 10.22 -12.80 15.29
N VAL A 377 10.74 -13.84 15.94
CA VAL A 377 9.99 -15.04 16.28
C VAL A 377 9.30 -14.84 17.62
N LEU A 378 8.09 -14.27 17.61
CA LEU A 378 7.29 -14.05 18.83
C LEU A 378 6.06 -14.97 18.90
N ALA A 379 5.71 -15.65 17.80
CA ALA A 379 4.66 -16.65 17.80
C ALA A 379 5.04 -17.87 18.64
N GLU A 380 4.23 -18.21 19.63
CA GLU A 380 4.43 -19.37 20.49
C GLU A 380 3.18 -20.26 20.51
N THR A 381 3.36 -21.52 20.88
CA THR A 381 2.25 -22.45 21.15
C THR A 381 2.22 -22.73 22.65
N GLU A 382 1.15 -22.27 23.30
CA GLU A 382 0.97 -22.36 24.74
C GLU A 382 -0.03 -23.47 25.11
N PRO A 383 0.25 -24.25 26.18
CA PRO A 383 -0.71 -25.22 26.70
C PRO A 383 -1.87 -24.50 27.40
N VAL A 384 -3.10 -24.88 27.09
CA VAL A 384 -4.30 -24.36 27.76
C VAL A 384 -5.04 -25.49 28.46
N LEU A 385 -5.40 -25.24 29.72
CA LEU A 385 -6.22 -26.11 30.53
C LEU A 385 -7.38 -25.30 31.11
N LEU A 386 -8.61 -25.67 30.74
CA LEU A 386 -9.82 -25.00 31.22
C LEU A 386 -10.77 -26.04 31.83
N ALA A 387 -11.26 -25.78 33.04
CA ALA A 387 -12.28 -26.60 33.70
C ALA A 387 -13.67 -25.96 33.54
N GLY A 388 -14.73 -26.76 33.39
CA GLY A 388 -16.11 -26.27 33.41
C GLY A 388 -17.19 -27.33 33.26
N GLY A 389 -18.43 -26.92 33.54
CA GLY A 389 -19.59 -27.81 33.52
C GLY A 389 -20.20 -27.95 32.12
N ARG A 390 -20.65 -29.17 31.76
CA ARG A 390 -21.22 -29.44 30.43
C ARG A 390 -22.47 -28.60 30.10
N GLY A 391 -23.28 -28.27 31.11
CA GLY A 391 -24.50 -27.47 30.98
C GLY A 391 -24.33 -25.98 31.32
N GLU A 392 -23.11 -25.53 31.60
CA GLU A 392 -22.82 -24.13 31.94
C GLU A 392 -23.06 -23.21 30.72
N SER A 393 -23.65 -22.03 30.95
CA SER A 393 -23.78 -21.02 29.89
C SER A 393 -22.40 -20.48 29.48
N ALA A 394 -22.26 -20.08 28.22
CA ALA A 394 -21.00 -19.57 27.70
C ALA A 394 -20.52 -18.32 28.43
N HIS A 395 -21.44 -17.44 28.85
CA HIS A 395 -21.11 -16.25 29.62
C HIS A 395 -20.61 -16.57 31.04
N GLN A 396 -21.23 -17.54 31.73
CA GLN A 396 -20.79 -17.98 33.05
C GLN A 396 -19.42 -18.66 32.98
N PHE A 397 -19.25 -19.57 32.01
CA PHE A 397 -17.99 -20.28 31.79
C PHE A 397 -16.84 -19.29 31.56
N VAL A 398 -16.98 -18.38 30.58
CA VAL A 398 -15.94 -17.38 30.27
C VAL A 398 -15.64 -16.50 31.48
N GLY A 399 -16.67 -16.04 32.21
CA GLY A 399 -16.48 -15.23 33.41
C GLY A 399 -15.67 -15.95 34.49
N ARG A 400 -15.96 -17.24 34.71
CA ARG A 400 -15.26 -18.07 35.70
C ARG A 400 -13.81 -18.36 35.31
N VAL A 401 -13.54 -18.64 34.02
CA VAL A 401 -12.18 -18.94 33.53
C VAL A 401 -11.40 -17.71 33.07
N ALA A 402 -11.94 -16.49 33.25
CA ALA A 402 -11.32 -15.26 32.75
C ALA A 402 -9.89 -15.04 33.27
N ALA A 403 -9.60 -15.37 34.54
CA ALA A 403 -8.25 -15.26 35.08
C ALA A 403 -7.26 -16.20 34.35
N SER A 404 -7.63 -17.45 34.13
CA SER A 404 -6.83 -18.43 33.38
C SER A 404 -6.65 -18.05 31.91
N LEU A 405 -7.72 -17.57 31.26
CA LEU A 405 -7.67 -17.06 29.89
C LEU A 405 -6.80 -15.81 29.78
N GLY A 406 -6.81 -14.95 30.80
CA GLY A 406 -6.02 -13.73 30.85
C GLY A 406 -4.51 -13.99 30.85
N ALA A 407 -4.06 -15.16 31.29
CA ALA A 407 -2.65 -15.58 31.26
C ALA A 407 -2.17 -16.05 29.87
N VAL A 408 -3.09 -16.49 29.01
CA VAL A 408 -2.78 -16.95 27.64
C VAL A 408 -2.33 -15.78 26.78
N GLY A 409 -1.21 -15.94 26.07
CA GLY A 409 -0.67 -14.96 25.14
C GLY A 409 0.09 -13.79 25.78
N ARG A 410 0.47 -13.90 27.06
CA ARG A 410 1.30 -12.89 27.75
C ARG A 410 2.80 -13.02 27.44
N GLY A 411 3.22 -14.05 26.71
CA GLY A 411 4.64 -14.29 26.39
C GLY A 411 5.46 -14.81 27.58
N ALA A 412 4.81 -15.23 28.66
CA ALA A 412 5.47 -15.76 29.86
C ALA A 412 5.77 -17.27 29.77
N PHE A 413 5.06 -18.02 28.90
CA PHE A 413 5.26 -19.46 28.73
C PHE A 413 6.68 -19.78 28.26
N GLY A 414 7.10 -19.23 27.12
CA GLY A 414 8.45 -19.41 26.59
C GLY A 414 9.51 -18.97 27.60
N ALA A 415 9.32 -17.82 28.25
CA ALA A 415 10.22 -17.35 29.30
C ALA A 415 10.39 -18.39 30.42
N CYS A 416 9.29 -18.92 30.98
CA CYS A 416 9.34 -19.94 32.03
C CYS A 416 9.94 -21.27 31.52
N ARG A 417 9.60 -21.67 30.30
CA ARG A 417 10.15 -22.89 29.67
C ARG A 417 11.67 -22.88 29.56
N GLU A 418 12.27 -21.71 29.27
CA GLU A 418 13.72 -21.59 29.11
C GLU A 418 14.47 -21.14 30.35
N HIS A 419 13.88 -20.24 31.14
CA HIS A 419 14.58 -19.46 32.15
C HIS A 419 13.98 -19.61 33.56
N ALA A 420 12.95 -20.45 33.77
CA ALA A 420 12.46 -20.67 35.13
C ALA A 420 13.59 -21.17 36.05
N PRO A 421 13.69 -20.65 37.29
CA PRO A 421 14.71 -21.09 38.25
C PRO A 421 14.65 -22.59 38.54
N ASP A 422 13.44 -23.16 38.53
CA ASP A 422 13.17 -24.57 38.74
C ASP A 422 13.47 -25.39 37.46
N ALA A 423 14.49 -26.25 37.52
CA ALA A 423 14.89 -27.10 36.41
C ALA A 423 13.83 -28.16 36.04
N ALA A 424 13.07 -28.67 37.01
CA ALA A 424 12.03 -29.67 36.77
C ALA A 424 10.85 -29.04 36.01
N LEU A 425 10.48 -27.81 36.40
CA LEU A 425 9.47 -27.04 35.67
C LEU A 425 9.91 -26.77 34.21
N ARG A 426 11.16 -26.35 33.99
CA ARG A 426 11.69 -26.15 32.63
C ARG A 426 11.57 -27.41 31.77
N LEU A 427 11.90 -28.57 32.33
CA LEU A 427 11.78 -29.85 31.62
C LEU A 427 10.31 -30.18 31.28
N ALA A 428 9.41 -30.04 32.25
CA ALA A 428 7.99 -30.30 32.06
C ALA A 428 7.33 -29.39 30.99
N LEU A 429 7.79 -28.14 30.87
CA LEU A 429 7.30 -27.19 29.85
C LEU A 429 7.96 -27.39 28.47
N ARG A 430 9.16 -27.99 28.41
CA ARG A 430 9.83 -28.35 27.15
C ARG A 430 9.25 -29.61 26.52
N GLU A 431 8.76 -30.53 27.34
CA GLU A 431 8.15 -31.79 26.91
C GLU A 431 6.68 -31.88 27.39
N PRO A 432 5.79 -31.00 26.89
CA PRO A 432 4.41 -31.00 27.32
C PRO A 432 3.68 -32.28 26.87
N VAL A 433 2.73 -32.72 27.69
CA VAL A 433 1.89 -33.89 27.37
C VAL A 433 1.11 -33.67 26.06
N PRO A 434 1.14 -34.60 25.10
CA PRO A 434 0.47 -34.44 23.80
C PRO A 434 -1.05 -34.29 23.90
N VAL A 435 -1.65 -33.51 22.98
CA VAL A 435 -3.10 -33.31 22.84
C VAL A 435 -3.55 -33.45 21.40
N LEU A 436 -4.85 -33.71 21.20
CA LEU A 436 -5.48 -33.87 19.90
C LEU A 436 -5.75 -32.55 19.19
N VAL A 437 -5.89 -31.44 19.92
CA VAL A 437 -6.44 -30.19 19.39
C VAL A 437 -5.45 -29.05 19.53
N ARG A 438 -5.26 -28.33 18.43
CA ARG A 438 -4.67 -26.99 18.41
C ARG A 438 -5.72 -25.98 17.94
N PHE A 439 -5.71 -24.80 18.56
CA PHE A 439 -6.54 -23.68 18.16
C PHE A 439 -5.72 -22.41 17.90
N THR A 440 -6.03 -21.69 16.83
CA THR A 440 -5.43 -20.40 16.50
C THR A 440 -6.50 -19.30 16.54
N PRO A 441 -6.61 -18.54 17.65
CA PRO A 441 -7.68 -17.58 17.90
C PRO A 441 -7.53 -16.23 17.18
N ASP A 442 -6.41 -15.98 16.49
CA ASP A 442 -6.16 -14.70 15.79
C ASP A 442 -5.33 -14.90 14.50
N THR A 443 -5.75 -14.24 13.42
CA THR A 443 -5.23 -14.36 12.06
C THR A 443 -3.80 -13.87 11.81
N ARG A 444 -3.16 -13.18 12.76
CA ARG A 444 -1.79 -12.69 12.55
C ARG A 444 -0.75 -13.81 12.62
N VAL A 445 -1.09 -14.91 13.28
CA VAL A 445 -0.23 -16.09 13.36
C VAL A 445 -0.87 -17.19 12.54
N ARG A 446 -0.13 -17.71 11.56
CA ARG A 446 -0.49 -18.95 10.87
C ARG A 446 0.41 -20.04 11.42
N ALA A 447 -0.17 -21.19 11.75
CA ALA A 447 0.63 -22.38 11.98
C ALA A 447 1.55 -22.62 10.78
N ALA A 448 2.83 -22.89 11.04
CA ALA A 448 3.76 -23.26 9.98
C ALA A 448 3.18 -24.45 9.21
N GLY A 449 3.16 -24.35 7.88
CA GLY A 449 2.77 -25.45 7.02
C GLY A 449 3.73 -26.62 7.23
N ARG A 450 3.19 -27.83 7.27
CA ARG A 450 3.93 -29.02 7.59
C ARG A 450 4.45 -29.72 6.32
N PRO A 451 5.68 -30.25 6.30
CA PRO A 451 6.15 -31.03 5.16
C PRO A 451 5.31 -32.30 4.98
N PRO A 452 5.06 -32.72 3.73
CA PRO A 452 4.45 -34.02 3.42
C PRO A 452 5.28 -35.16 4.02
N GLY A 453 4.63 -36.17 4.61
CA GLY A 453 5.31 -37.37 5.15
C GLY A 453 5.92 -37.21 6.55
N THR A 454 5.43 -36.26 7.34
CA THR A 454 5.71 -36.21 8.77
C THR A 454 4.42 -36.56 9.54
N ALA A 455 4.47 -37.23 10.70
CA ALA A 455 3.29 -37.72 11.46
C ALA A 455 2.60 -36.65 12.33
N ALA A 456 1.30 -36.36 12.11
CA ALA A 456 0.63 -35.16 12.64
C ALA A 456 0.84 -34.86 14.12
N GLY A 457 1.14 -33.60 14.44
CA GLY A 457 1.24 -33.15 15.84
C GLY A 457 -0.12 -33.01 16.53
N TYR A 458 -1.20 -32.83 15.76
CA TYR A 458 -2.57 -32.64 16.25
C TYR A 458 -3.55 -33.34 15.30
N ALA A 459 -4.62 -33.95 15.85
CA ALA A 459 -5.69 -34.54 15.05
C ALA A 459 -6.72 -33.49 14.56
N LEU A 460 -6.82 -32.36 15.25
CA LEU A 460 -7.73 -31.26 14.96
C LEU A 460 -6.96 -29.94 15.05
N ASP A 461 -6.96 -29.17 13.98
CA ASP A 461 -6.32 -27.85 13.91
C ASP A 461 -7.34 -26.81 13.45
N ALA A 462 -7.87 -26.07 14.42
CA ALA A 462 -8.92 -25.08 14.21
C ALA A 462 -8.33 -23.66 14.17
N GLY A 463 -8.90 -22.81 13.32
CA GLY A 463 -8.48 -21.41 13.21
C GLY A 463 -9.63 -20.45 13.03
N ALA A 464 -9.61 -19.34 13.78
CA ALA A 464 -10.56 -18.24 13.67
C ALA A 464 -9.92 -17.04 12.97
N ARG A 465 -10.63 -16.43 12.01
CA ARG A 465 -10.07 -15.44 11.09
C ARG A 465 -11.01 -14.28 10.83
N LEU A 466 -10.54 -13.05 10.91
CA LEU A 466 -11.31 -11.89 10.46
C LEU A 466 -11.14 -11.68 8.96
N ARG A 467 -12.23 -11.77 8.20
CA ARG A 467 -12.27 -11.45 6.76
C ARG A 467 -13.44 -10.53 6.48
N GLY A 468 -13.16 -9.36 5.90
CA GLY A 468 -14.19 -8.38 5.58
C GLY A 468 -15.06 -7.99 6.79
N GLY A 469 -14.50 -7.95 8.01
CA GLY A 469 -15.25 -7.63 9.24
C GLY A 469 -16.18 -8.75 9.75
N ARG A 470 -16.04 -9.98 9.24
CA ARG A 470 -16.73 -11.18 9.72
C ARG A 470 -15.72 -12.18 10.27
N LEU A 471 -16.08 -12.89 11.34
CA LEU A 471 -15.29 -13.98 11.89
C LEU A 471 -15.59 -15.27 11.12
N CYS A 472 -14.59 -15.77 10.39
CA CYS A 472 -14.60 -17.05 9.69
C CYS A 472 -13.84 -18.07 10.53
N VAL A 473 -14.47 -19.19 10.86
CA VAL A 473 -13.85 -20.30 11.60
C VAL A 473 -13.73 -21.50 10.68
N GLY A 474 -12.56 -22.10 10.60
CA GLY A 474 -12.30 -23.32 9.83
C GLY A 474 -11.57 -24.37 10.66
N LEU A 475 -11.56 -25.61 10.17
CA LEU A 475 -10.97 -26.76 10.84
C LEU A 475 -10.32 -27.69 9.82
N ASP A 476 -9.05 -27.99 10.03
CA ASP A 476 -8.36 -29.10 9.38
C ASP A 476 -8.32 -30.27 10.37
N TRP A 477 -8.62 -31.49 9.90
CA TRP A 477 -8.76 -32.66 10.77
C TRP A 477 -8.15 -33.91 10.14
N LEU A 478 -7.71 -34.82 10.98
CA LEU A 478 -7.14 -36.10 10.56
C LEU A 478 -8.06 -37.25 10.98
N PRO A 479 -8.29 -38.25 10.10
CA PRO A 479 -9.05 -39.43 10.45
C PRO A 479 -8.33 -40.25 11.54
N ALA A 480 -8.68 -40.01 12.80
CA ALA A 480 -8.17 -40.73 13.95
C ALA A 480 -9.32 -41.41 14.68
N ALA A 481 -9.83 -42.51 14.09
CA ALA A 481 -11.01 -43.21 14.59
C ALA A 481 -10.85 -43.74 16.03
N ARG A 482 -9.64 -44.17 16.42
CA ARG A 482 -9.33 -44.62 17.79
C ARG A 482 -9.46 -43.50 18.82
N ASP A 483 -9.26 -42.27 18.37
CA ASP A 483 -9.42 -41.04 19.14
C ASP A 483 -10.82 -40.43 18.97
N GLY A 484 -11.73 -41.09 18.26
CA GLY A 484 -13.07 -40.58 17.98
C GLY A 484 -13.04 -39.27 17.20
N VAL A 485 -12.09 -39.12 16.27
CA VAL A 485 -12.03 -38.01 15.30
C VAL A 485 -12.44 -38.55 13.93
N THR A 486 -13.71 -38.35 13.61
CA THR A 486 -14.36 -38.62 12.32
C THR A 486 -14.87 -37.31 11.71
N GLU A 487 -15.28 -37.35 10.44
CA GLU A 487 -15.86 -36.19 9.75
C GLU A 487 -17.08 -35.63 10.47
N GLU A 488 -18.02 -36.50 10.86
CA GLU A 488 -19.20 -36.15 11.65
C GLU A 488 -18.83 -35.52 13.00
N SER A 489 -17.81 -36.07 13.68
CA SER A 489 -17.37 -35.52 14.96
C SER A 489 -16.71 -34.15 14.82
N ALA A 490 -16.01 -33.91 13.70
CA ALA A 490 -15.37 -32.64 13.38
C ALA A 490 -16.42 -31.56 13.03
N ALA A 491 -17.44 -31.93 12.25
CA ALA A 491 -18.60 -31.08 11.98
C ALA A 491 -19.34 -30.71 13.28
N ARG A 492 -19.59 -31.69 14.15
CA ARG A 492 -20.24 -31.48 15.46
C ARG A 492 -19.46 -30.53 16.37
N LEU A 493 -18.12 -30.60 16.38
CA LEU A 493 -17.29 -29.66 17.14
C LEU A 493 -17.47 -28.23 16.63
N LEU A 494 -17.55 -28.03 15.32
CA LEU A 494 -17.78 -26.73 14.72
C LEU A 494 -19.18 -26.19 15.01
N ASP A 495 -20.21 -27.04 15.00
CA ASP A 495 -21.58 -26.64 15.36
C ASP A 495 -21.66 -26.20 16.83
N LEU A 496 -21.00 -26.95 17.73
CA LEU A 496 -20.90 -26.57 19.14
C LEU A 496 -20.18 -25.24 19.32
N LEU A 497 -19.08 -25.03 18.59
CA LEU A 497 -18.35 -23.75 18.63
C LEU A 497 -19.19 -22.60 18.07
N HIS A 498 -19.93 -22.82 16.97
CA HIS A 498 -20.86 -21.84 16.42
C HIS A 498 -21.93 -21.46 17.45
N GLY A 499 -22.54 -22.45 18.11
CA GLY A 499 -23.53 -22.27 19.17
C GLY A 499 -22.98 -21.49 20.37
N VAL A 500 -21.79 -21.84 20.87
CA VAL A 500 -21.12 -21.13 21.97
C VAL A 500 -20.85 -19.67 21.59
N LEU A 501 -20.37 -19.41 20.38
CA LEU A 501 -20.11 -18.05 19.90
C LEU A 501 -21.42 -17.26 19.68
N GLY A 502 -22.49 -17.90 19.23
CA GLY A 502 -23.83 -17.30 19.12
C GLY A 502 -24.42 -16.94 20.49
N GLU A 503 -24.25 -17.82 21.48
CA GLU A 503 -24.64 -17.60 22.87
C GLU A 503 -23.90 -16.39 23.47
N LEU A 504 -22.57 -16.34 23.33
CA LEU A 504 -21.74 -15.19 23.73
C LEU A 504 -22.13 -13.89 22.99
N ALA A 505 -22.51 -14.01 21.72
CA ALA A 505 -22.95 -12.86 20.93
C ALA A 505 -24.37 -12.37 21.27
N GLY A 506 -25.09 -13.04 22.18
CA GLY A 506 -26.43 -12.65 22.63
C GLY A 506 -27.54 -12.91 21.61
N SER A 507 -27.41 -13.94 20.76
CA SER A 507 -28.47 -14.38 19.85
C SER A 507 -29.14 -15.65 20.38
N THR A 508 -30.13 -15.52 21.25
CA THR A 508 -31.11 -16.58 21.49
C THR A 508 -32.11 -16.56 20.34
N GLY A 509 -32.11 -17.61 19.52
CA GLY A 509 -33.18 -17.99 18.58
C GLY A 509 -33.88 -16.87 17.80
N THR A 510 -33.52 -16.70 16.53
CA THR A 510 -34.45 -16.12 15.55
C THR A 510 -34.69 -17.15 14.47
N ALA A 511 -35.96 -17.56 14.35
CA ALA A 511 -36.51 -18.08 13.10
C ALA A 511 -36.20 -17.08 11.95
N PRO A 512 -36.11 -17.55 10.69
CA PRO A 512 -35.46 -16.81 9.61
C PRO A 512 -36.11 -15.45 9.35
N ALA A 513 -35.30 -14.40 9.26
CA ALA A 513 -35.74 -13.07 8.89
C ALA A 513 -36.38 -13.09 7.49
N THR A 514 -37.57 -12.49 7.34
CA THR A 514 -38.24 -12.29 6.05
C THR A 514 -37.42 -11.32 5.20
N THR A 515 -36.48 -11.90 4.47
CA THR A 515 -35.63 -11.18 3.53
C THR A 515 -36.45 -10.92 2.26
N THR A 516 -36.60 -9.66 1.85
CA THR A 516 -37.25 -9.33 0.58
C THR A 516 -36.22 -9.37 -0.54
N THR A 517 -36.47 -10.18 -1.56
CA THR A 517 -35.60 -10.32 -2.73
C THR A 517 -36.32 -9.81 -3.98
N VAL A 518 -35.61 -9.05 -4.81
CA VAL A 518 -36.08 -8.53 -6.12
C VAL A 518 -35.06 -8.84 -7.21
N ALA A 519 -35.48 -8.92 -8.48
CA ALA A 519 -34.53 -9.17 -9.57
C ALA A 519 -33.55 -8.00 -9.76
N ALA A 520 -32.32 -8.31 -10.15
CA ALA A 520 -31.37 -7.30 -10.61
C ALA A 520 -31.71 -6.87 -12.05
N SER A 521 -31.62 -5.57 -12.33
CA SER A 521 -31.77 -5.08 -13.70
C SER A 521 -30.63 -5.58 -14.62
N PRO A 522 -30.84 -5.62 -15.95
CA PRO A 522 -29.80 -5.99 -16.91
C PRO A 522 -28.50 -5.18 -16.75
N LEU A 523 -28.61 -3.86 -16.55
CA LEU A 523 -27.46 -2.98 -16.29
C LEU A 523 -26.68 -3.40 -15.03
N GLN A 524 -27.39 -3.68 -13.94
CA GLN A 524 -26.75 -4.11 -12.69
C GLN A 524 -26.01 -5.44 -12.84
N ARG A 525 -26.58 -6.39 -13.60
CA ARG A 525 -25.92 -7.66 -13.93
C ARG A 525 -24.65 -7.44 -14.75
N GLU A 526 -24.66 -6.53 -15.72
CA GLU A 526 -23.48 -6.20 -16.53
C GLU A 526 -22.36 -5.56 -15.70
N ILE A 527 -22.71 -4.60 -14.85
CA ILE A 527 -21.73 -3.95 -13.94
C ILE A 527 -21.14 -4.98 -12.97
N LEU A 528 -21.98 -5.86 -12.42
CA LEU A 528 -21.53 -6.92 -11.52
C LEU A 528 -20.60 -7.92 -12.23
N ALA A 529 -20.95 -8.33 -13.45
CA ALA A 529 -20.10 -9.22 -14.25
C ALA A 529 -18.75 -8.58 -14.61
N ASP A 530 -18.70 -7.30 -14.97
CA ASP A 530 -17.43 -6.58 -15.21
C ASP A 530 -16.58 -6.49 -13.93
N ALA A 531 -17.21 -6.24 -12.78
CA ALA A 531 -16.53 -6.21 -11.49
C ALA A 531 -15.94 -7.57 -11.11
N ASP A 532 -16.68 -8.66 -11.34
CA ASP A 532 -16.23 -10.03 -11.08
C ASP A 532 -15.10 -10.48 -12.02
N ALA A 533 -15.10 -10.01 -13.27
CA ALA A 533 -14.04 -10.28 -14.23
C ALA A 533 -12.73 -9.53 -13.90
N HIS A 534 -12.81 -8.42 -13.15
CA HIS A 534 -11.67 -7.56 -12.83
C HIS A 534 -11.52 -7.30 -11.32
N PRO A 535 -11.39 -8.35 -10.48
CA PRO A 535 -11.37 -8.20 -9.04
C PRO A 535 -10.14 -7.42 -8.57
N GLY A 536 -10.32 -6.50 -7.62
CA GLY A 536 -9.24 -5.72 -7.04
C GLY A 536 -8.66 -4.62 -7.94
N SER A 537 -9.24 -4.40 -9.13
CA SER A 537 -8.83 -3.33 -10.06
C SER A 537 -9.34 -1.94 -9.66
N GLY A 538 -10.34 -1.86 -8.79
CA GLY A 538 -11.08 -0.62 -8.52
C GLY A 538 -12.01 -0.20 -9.67
N ARG A 539 -12.21 -1.06 -10.69
CA ARG A 539 -13.29 -0.90 -11.67
C ARG A 539 -14.63 -0.94 -10.96
N GLN A 540 -15.60 -0.21 -11.51
CA GLN A 540 -16.95 -0.08 -10.95
C GLN A 540 -17.04 0.53 -9.54
N ILE A 541 -15.96 1.16 -9.05
CA ILE A 541 -15.91 1.84 -7.76
C ILE A 541 -15.59 3.32 -7.96
N GLU A 542 -16.54 4.17 -7.60
CA GLU A 542 -16.40 5.62 -7.63
C GLU A 542 -16.27 6.20 -6.23
N GLN A 543 -15.82 7.45 -6.19
CA GLN A 543 -15.60 8.17 -4.95
C GLN A 543 -16.15 9.58 -5.04
N LEU A 544 -16.85 10.04 -3.99
CA LEU A 544 -17.30 11.41 -3.81
C LEU A 544 -16.61 11.99 -2.58
N GLY A 545 -15.92 13.12 -2.72
CA GLY A 545 -15.18 13.74 -1.63
C GLY A 545 -15.46 15.23 -1.48
N TRP A 546 -15.53 15.71 -0.23
CA TRP A 546 -15.63 17.14 0.09
C TRP A 546 -14.89 17.46 1.39
N VAL A 547 -14.70 18.75 1.66
CA VAL A 547 -14.05 19.23 2.89
C VAL A 547 -15.08 19.80 3.84
N TRP A 548 -15.04 19.40 5.10
CA TRP A 548 -15.84 19.91 6.20
C TRP A 548 -14.99 20.88 7.02
N HIS A 549 -15.38 22.14 7.08
CA HIS A 549 -14.73 23.16 7.90
C HIS A 549 -15.61 23.48 9.11
N GLY A 550 -14.99 23.67 10.28
CA GLY A 550 -15.72 23.91 11.53
C GLY A 550 -15.89 22.64 12.37
N PRO A 551 -16.71 22.70 13.44
CA PRO A 551 -16.90 21.58 14.35
C PRO A 551 -17.58 20.40 13.62
N LEU A 552 -17.07 19.20 13.86
CA LEU A 552 -17.67 17.95 13.38
C LEU A 552 -17.95 17.04 14.58
N ASP A 553 -19.24 16.86 14.89
CA ASP A 553 -19.68 15.87 15.85
C ASP A 553 -19.78 14.51 15.15
N VAL A 554 -18.82 13.63 15.44
CA VAL A 554 -18.74 12.31 14.81
C VAL A 554 -19.89 11.39 15.27
N ALA A 555 -20.39 11.55 16.49
CA ALA A 555 -21.52 10.75 16.98
C ALA A 555 -22.80 11.14 16.24
N ARG A 556 -23.09 12.44 16.13
CA ARG A 556 -24.20 12.99 15.33
C ARG A 556 -24.06 12.65 13.85
N PHE A 557 -22.85 12.73 13.30
CA PHE A 557 -22.53 12.32 11.93
C PHE A 557 -22.84 10.84 11.68
N THR A 558 -22.44 9.96 12.61
CA THR A 558 -22.68 8.52 12.52
C THR A 558 -24.17 8.19 12.68
N ALA A 559 -24.86 8.87 13.59
CA ALA A 559 -26.30 8.72 13.79
C ALA A 559 -27.09 9.15 12.54
N ALA A 560 -26.74 10.30 11.95
CA ALA A 560 -27.35 10.79 10.71
C ALA A 560 -27.23 9.77 9.57
N TRP A 561 -26.04 9.22 9.33
CA TRP A 561 -25.86 8.16 8.34
C TRP A 561 -26.61 6.88 8.68
N GLN A 562 -26.68 6.49 9.97
CA GLN A 562 -27.48 5.34 10.38
C GLN A 562 -28.96 5.54 10.03
N SER A 563 -29.51 6.72 10.29
CA SER A 563 -30.90 7.04 9.95
C SER A 563 -31.17 7.00 8.43
N VAL A 564 -30.20 7.44 7.62
CA VAL A 564 -30.26 7.30 6.16
C VAL A 564 -30.20 5.82 5.74
N PHE A 565 -29.33 5.01 6.35
CA PHE A 565 -29.26 3.56 6.08
C PHE A 565 -30.56 2.83 6.44
N ASP A 566 -31.22 3.24 7.53
CA ASP A 566 -32.48 2.65 7.96
C ASP A 566 -33.61 2.96 6.96
N ARG A 567 -33.68 4.21 6.46
CA ARG A 567 -34.67 4.64 5.47
C ARG A 567 -34.44 4.08 4.07
N GLU A 568 -33.21 4.12 3.58
CA GLU A 568 -32.91 3.86 2.17
C GLU A 568 -32.61 2.39 1.89
N ALA A 569 -33.55 1.71 1.21
CA ALA A 569 -33.45 0.28 0.93
C ALA A 569 -32.18 -0.12 0.16
N VAL A 570 -31.71 0.73 -0.76
CA VAL A 570 -30.49 0.48 -1.56
C VAL A 570 -29.23 0.40 -0.68
N LEU A 571 -29.19 1.12 0.45
CA LEU A 571 -28.05 1.05 1.38
C LEU A 571 -28.05 -0.26 2.18
N ARG A 572 -29.19 -0.95 2.18
CA ARG A 572 -29.37 -2.27 2.79
C ARG A 572 -29.44 -3.40 1.78
N ALA A 573 -29.22 -3.12 0.50
CA ALA A 573 -29.24 -4.09 -0.58
C ALA A 573 -27.88 -4.80 -0.72
N ALA A 574 -27.94 -6.07 -1.12
CA ALA A 574 -26.79 -6.88 -1.52
C ALA A 574 -27.20 -7.87 -2.62
N PHE A 575 -26.28 -8.19 -3.53
CA PHE A 575 -26.52 -9.26 -4.50
C PHE A 575 -26.31 -10.65 -3.88
N ASP A 576 -27.08 -11.63 -4.34
CA ASP A 576 -26.81 -13.04 -4.05
C ASP A 576 -25.63 -13.59 -4.90
N HIS A 577 -25.31 -14.87 -4.69
CA HIS A 577 -24.19 -15.55 -5.36
C HIS A 577 -24.68 -16.50 -6.48
N GLY A 578 -25.92 -16.33 -6.95
CA GLY A 578 -26.51 -17.13 -8.01
C GLY A 578 -25.99 -16.77 -9.41
N PRO A 579 -26.27 -17.61 -10.42
CA PRO A 579 -25.94 -17.33 -11.82
C PRO A 579 -26.75 -16.16 -12.39
N ASP A 580 -27.96 -15.94 -11.87
CA ASP A 580 -28.80 -14.77 -12.13
C ASP A 580 -28.97 -14.01 -10.80
N PRO A 581 -28.05 -13.09 -10.48
CA PRO A 581 -27.98 -12.55 -9.14
C PRO A 581 -29.19 -11.66 -8.82
N ALA A 582 -29.92 -11.99 -7.76
CA ALA A 582 -31.01 -11.16 -7.26
C ALA A 582 -30.52 -10.19 -6.17
N ILE A 583 -31.28 -9.12 -5.93
CA ILE A 583 -31.02 -8.13 -4.89
C ILE A 583 -31.82 -8.48 -3.65
N THR A 584 -31.08 -8.78 -2.60
CA THR A 584 -31.57 -9.09 -1.26
C THR A 584 -31.53 -7.84 -0.41
N ILE A 585 -32.67 -7.45 0.18
CA ILE A 585 -32.76 -6.26 1.04
C ILE A 585 -32.81 -6.70 2.49
N HIS A 586 -31.79 -6.29 3.25
CA HIS A 586 -31.64 -6.62 4.66
C HIS A 586 -32.42 -5.65 5.55
N ASP A 587 -32.94 -6.13 6.68
CA ASP A 587 -33.71 -5.28 7.61
C ASP A 587 -32.87 -4.14 8.18
N ARG A 588 -31.59 -4.40 8.50
CA ARG A 588 -30.70 -3.41 9.10
C ARG A 588 -29.25 -3.58 8.67
N VAL A 589 -28.62 -2.46 8.36
CA VAL A 589 -27.19 -2.37 8.05
C VAL A 589 -26.61 -1.18 8.81
N VAL A 590 -25.39 -1.34 9.33
CA VAL A 590 -24.70 -0.28 10.06
C VAL A 590 -23.67 0.35 9.11
N PRO A 591 -23.67 1.69 8.94
CA PRO A 591 -22.70 2.36 8.09
C PRO A 591 -21.28 2.14 8.61
N GLN A 592 -20.34 1.93 7.70
CA GLN A 592 -18.92 1.88 8.02
C GLN A 592 -18.35 3.30 7.97
N VAL A 593 -18.32 3.97 9.11
CA VAL A 593 -17.67 5.28 9.27
C VAL A 593 -16.28 5.06 9.90
N ALA A 594 -15.23 5.33 9.15
CA ALA A 594 -13.84 5.23 9.62
C ALA A 594 -13.22 6.63 9.69
N ARG A 595 -12.62 6.99 10.83
CA ARG A 595 -11.80 8.20 10.95
C ARG A 595 -10.34 7.80 10.87
N LEU A 596 -9.62 8.34 9.89
CA LEU A 596 -8.22 8.02 9.62
C LEU A 596 -7.38 9.30 9.69
N PRO A 597 -6.15 9.23 10.22
CA PRO A 597 -5.23 10.36 10.16
C PRO A 597 -4.86 10.64 8.69
N TYR A 598 -4.79 11.91 8.31
CA TYR A 598 -4.27 12.33 7.01
C TYR A 598 -2.77 12.00 6.91
N ARG A 599 -2.35 11.39 5.80
CA ARG A 599 -0.98 10.88 5.60
C ARG A 599 -0.34 11.51 4.37
N GLY A 600 0.11 12.76 4.50
CA GLY A 600 0.94 13.46 3.50
C GLY A 600 0.18 14.49 2.67
N ALA A 601 0.89 15.28 1.87
CA ALA A 601 0.34 16.44 1.16
C ALA A 601 -0.49 16.10 -0.11
N ASP A 602 -0.34 14.90 -0.69
CA ASP A 602 -1.04 14.50 -1.90
C ASP A 602 -2.26 13.61 -1.59
N HIS A 603 -3.45 14.14 -1.89
CA HIS A 603 -4.72 13.48 -1.68
C HIS A 603 -4.99 12.31 -2.65
N SER A 604 -4.31 12.29 -3.81
CA SER A 604 -4.58 11.33 -4.88
C SER A 604 -4.24 9.88 -4.48
N ASP A 605 -3.21 9.68 -3.67
CA ASP A 605 -2.79 8.37 -3.14
C ASP A 605 -3.78 7.79 -2.13
N ASP A 606 -4.36 8.62 -1.26
CA ASP A 606 -5.38 8.19 -0.30
C ASP A 606 -6.66 7.73 -1.01
N LEU A 607 -7.09 8.45 -2.04
CA LEU A 607 -8.20 8.06 -2.90
C LEU A 607 -7.93 6.74 -3.62
N ALA A 608 -6.75 6.60 -4.24
CA ALA A 608 -6.36 5.39 -4.95
C ALA A 608 -6.31 4.18 -4.00
N ARG A 609 -5.68 4.32 -2.82
CA ARG A 609 -5.62 3.26 -1.81
C ARG A 609 -6.99 2.87 -1.30
N ASP A 610 -7.85 3.84 -0.97
CA ASP A 610 -9.19 3.51 -0.48
C ASP A 610 -10.00 2.79 -1.57
N ARG A 611 -9.96 3.25 -2.82
CA ARG A 611 -10.63 2.56 -3.95
C ARG A 611 -10.15 1.12 -4.11
N LEU A 612 -8.83 0.87 -4.04
CA LEU A 612 -8.23 -0.46 -4.19
C LEU A 612 -8.54 -1.42 -3.04
N ARG A 613 -9.05 -0.94 -1.90
CA ARG A 613 -9.62 -1.84 -0.86
C ARG A 613 -10.85 -2.61 -1.37
N GLY A 614 -11.47 -2.12 -2.44
CA GLY A 614 -12.67 -2.69 -3.01
C GLY A 614 -13.92 -2.42 -2.16
N LEU A 615 -15.06 -2.71 -2.78
CA LEU A 615 -16.37 -2.86 -2.17
C LEU A 615 -17.02 -4.06 -2.83
N ASP A 616 -17.40 -5.05 -2.03
CA ASP A 616 -18.11 -6.22 -2.53
C ASP A 616 -19.62 -5.91 -2.54
N PRO A 617 -20.27 -5.81 -3.71
CA PRO A 617 -21.70 -5.51 -3.79
C PRO A 617 -22.58 -6.68 -3.35
N ARG A 618 -22.01 -7.86 -3.08
CA ARG A 618 -22.69 -8.99 -2.41
C ARG A 618 -22.68 -8.90 -0.89
N SER A 619 -21.99 -7.89 -0.36
CA SER A 619 -22.07 -7.49 1.04
C SER A 619 -22.94 -6.24 1.17
N PRO A 620 -23.91 -6.21 2.10
CA PRO A 620 -24.76 -5.05 2.26
C PRO A 620 -23.99 -3.83 2.80
N GLY A 621 -24.47 -2.63 2.44
CA GLY A 621 -23.76 -1.38 2.65
C GLY A 621 -22.86 -1.04 1.47
N PRO A 622 -23.42 -0.66 0.31
CA PRO A 622 -22.69 -0.38 -0.93
C PRO A 622 -21.87 0.92 -0.90
N VAL A 623 -21.72 1.54 0.28
CA VAL A 623 -20.95 2.76 0.52
C VAL A 623 -20.09 2.62 1.77
N ARG A 624 -18.84 3.05 1.67
CA ARG A 624 -17.90 3.22 2.79
C ARG A 624 -17.65 4.71 3.01
N ILE A 625 -17.70 5.13 4.26
CA ILE A 625 -17.55 6.54 4.66
C ILE A 625 -16.22 6.69 5.41
N THR A 626 -15.32 7.51 4.90
CA THR A 626 -14.01 7.75 5.50
C THR A 626 -13.83 9.23 5.80
N LEU A 627 -13.45 9.55 7.03
CA LEU A 627 -13.13 10.89 7.51
C LEU A 627 -11.61 11.01 7.64
N PHE A 628 -10.99 11.93 6.91
CA PHE A 628 -9.56 12.24 7.02
C PHE A 628 -9.38 13.56 7.78
N ASP A 629 -8.65 13.51 8.89
CA ASP A 629 -8.34 14.71 9.69
C ASP A 629 -7.32 15.58 8.95
N GLY A 630 -7.73 16.75 8.45
CA GLY A 630 -6.86 17.66 7.71
C GLY A 630 -5.73 18.26 8.56
N PRO A 631 -4.71 18.88 7.93
CA PRO A 631 -3.66 19.59 8.64
C PRO A 631 -4.28 20.67 9.53
N GLY A 632 -3.81 20.76 10.77
CA GLY A 632 -4.17 21.86 11.67
C GLY A 632 -3.27 23.04 11.39
N ASP A 633 -3.83 24.23 11.17
CA ASP A 633 -3.08 25.44 10.80
C ASP A 633 -2.28 26.06 11.96
N GLY A 634 -1.91 25.26 12.98
CA GLY A 634 -1.10 25.71 14.13
C GLY A 634 -1.76 26.77 15.04
N GLY A 635 -2.97 27.24 14.72
CA GLY A 635 -3.72 28.24 15.47
C GLY A 635 -5.08 27.76 16.00
N ALA A 636 -5.82 28.66 16.66
CA ALA A 636 -7.13 28.40 17.30
C ALA A 636 -8.29 28.08 16.33
N ALA A 637 -8.03 27.89 15.03
CA ALA A 637 -9.05 27.55 14.05
C ALA A 637 -9.40 26.05 14.09
N PRO A 638 -10.69 25.67 13.96
CA PRO A 638 -11.11 24.26 13.96
C PRO A 638 -10.52 23.50 12.77
N ARG A 639 -9.95 22.31 13.04
CA ARG A 639 -9.35 21.41 12.03
C ARG A 639 -10.37 21.07 10.94
N SER A 640 -9.99 21.24 9.68
CA SER A 640 -10.80 20.76 8.57
C SER A 640 -10.81 19.22 8.51
N THR A 641 -11.94 18.62 8.15
CA THR A 641 -12.07 17.17 7.98
C THR A 641 -12.48 16.87 6.55
N ARG A 642 -11.73 16.05 5.83
CA ARG A 642 -12.14 15.63 4.49
C ARG A 642 -13.02 14.40 4.60
N VAL A 643 -14.23 14.48 4.04
CA VAL A 643 -15.18 13.38 4.00
C VAL A 643 -15.08 12.70 2.63
N LEU A 644 -14.96 11.39 2.63
CA LEU A 644 -14.87 10.56 1.43
C LEU A 644 -15.94 9.46 1.48
N LEU A 645 -16.79 9.42 0.47
CA LEU A 645 -17.70 8.31 0.20
C LEU A 645 -17.14 7.48 -0.95
N THR A 646 -16.85 6.22 -0.70
CA THR A 646 -16.48 5.26 -1.74
C THR A 646 -17.67 4.33 -1.95
N TYR A 647 -18.14 4.14 -3.19
CA TYR A 647 -19.37 3.39 -3.48
C TYR A 647 -19.26 2.51 -4.73
N HIS A 648 -20.08 1.47 -4.82
CA HIS A 648 -20.07 0.51 -5.92
C HIS A 648 -21.17 0.80 -6.96
N LEU A 649 -20.79 0.89 -8.24
CA LEU A 649 -21.67 1.29 -9.35
C LEU A 649 -22.82 0.32 -9.64
N ALA A 650 -22.73 -0.94 -9.18
CA ALA A 650 -23.83 -1.90 -9.31
C ALA A 650 -25.05 -1.57 -8.42
N LEU A 651 -24.91 -0.72 -7.41
CA LEU A 651 -26.02 -0.33 -6.51
C LEU A 651 -26.22 1.19 -6.45
N LEU A 652 -25.17 1.99 -6.66
CA LEU A 652 -25.22 3.44 -6.52
C LEU A 652 -24.48 4.13 -7.66
N ASP A 653 -25.09 5.14 -8.27
CA ASP A 653 -24.42 6.09 -9.16
C ASP A 653 -24.13 7.44 -8.48
N THR A 654 -23.40 8.33 -9.16
CA THR A 654 -23.05 9.66 -8.63
C THR A 654 -24.27 10.46 -8.18
N TRP A 655 -25.36 10.43 -8.95
CA TRP A 655 -26.59 11.14 -8.61
C TRP A 655 -27.22 10.60 -7.33
N SER A 656 -27.26 9.28 -7.18
CA SER A 656 -27.77 8.60 -5.98
C SER A 656 -26.98 9.00 -4.75
N VAL A 657 -25.66 9.03 -4.84
CA VAL A 657 -24.82 9.40 -3.70
C VAL A 657 -25.04 10.86 -3.33
N ARG A 658 -25.26 11.76 -4.30
CA ARG A 658 -25.63 13.16 -4.04
C ARG A 658 -27.00 13.28 -3.35
N LEU A 659 -28.00 12.50 -3.76
CA LEU A 659 -29.30 12.41 -3.06
C LEU A 659 -29.12 11.94 -1.60
N LEU A 660 -28.31 10.91 -1.39
CA LEU A 660 -28.02 10.36 -0.07
C LEU A 660 -27.27 11.35 0.82
N VAL A 661 -26.32 12.11 0.26
CA VAL A 661 -25.64 13.22 0.97
C VAL A 661 -26.66 14.29 1.38
N ALA A 662 -27.63 14.60 0.53
CA ALA A 662 -28.67 15.57 0.84
C ALA A 662 -29.57 15.09 2.01
N GLU A 663 -29.92 13.80 2.06
CA GLU A 663 -30.63 13.21 3.23
C GLU A 663 -29.74 13.21 4.47
N PHE A 664 -28.47 12.85 4.34
CA PHE A 664 -27.50 12.93 5.44
C PHE A 664 -27.43 14.34 6.01
N CYS A 665 -27.39 15.39 5.19
CA CYS A 665 -27.40 16.78 5.65
C CYS A 665 -28.68 17.12 6.42
N ARG A 666 -29.85 16.68 5.95
CA ARG A 666 -31.13 16.83 6.67
C ARG A 666 -31.09 16.14 8.04
N ALA A 667 -30.65 14.88 8.07
CA ALA A 667 -30.55 14.10 9.30
C ALA A 667 -29.53 14.70 10.28
N TYR A 668 -28.39 15.17 9.77
CA TYR A 668 -27.39 15.84 10.58
C TYR A 668 -28.00 17.10 11.20
N LEU A 669 -28.59 18.00 10.40
CA LEU A 669 -29.23 19.22 10.92
C LEU A 669 -30.34 18.94 11.94
N ALA A 670 -31.04 17.81 11.83
CA ALA A 670 -32.05 17.31 12.77
C ALA A 670 -31.49 16.35 13.86
N ASP A 671 -30.30 16.68 14.37
CA ASP A 671 -29.63 15.99 15.49
C ASP A 671 -29.45 14.47 15.34
N GLY A 672 -29.17 14.02 14.11
CA GLY A 672 -28.89 12.62 13.79
C GLY A 672 -30.13 11.79 13.43
N ALA A 673 -31.33 12.34 13.51
CA ALA A 673 -32.56 11.69 13.11
C ALA A 673 -33.09 12.28 11.80
N LEU A 674 -33.23 11.46 10.76
CA LEU A 674 -33.80 11.92 9.50
C LEU A 674 -35.30 12.22 9.69
N PRO A 675 -35.76 13.46 9.47
CA PRO A 675 -37.17 13.78 9.61
C PRO A 675 -38.01 13.02 8.58
N GLY A 676 -39.29 12.82 8.92
CA GLY A 676 -40.28 12.23 8.01
C GLY A 676 -40.39 13.00 6.69
N GLY A 677 -40.96 12.36 5.68
CA GLY A 677 -41.22 12.97 4.38
C GLY A 677 -41.91 11.98 3.44
N ASP A 678 -42.38 12.49 2.30
CA ASP A 678 -43.14 11.71 1.33
C ASP A 678 -42.42 10.43 0.90
N ARG A 679 -43.20 9.39 0.62
CA ARG A 679 -42.66 8.16 0.03
C ARG A 679 -42.09 8.50 -1.35
N ARG A 680 -40.82 8.14 -1.56
CA ARG A 680 -40.17 8.16 -2.88
C ARG A 680 -39.97 6.72 -3.35
N PRO A 681 -39.88 6.46 -4.67
CA PRO A 681 -39.65 5.11 -5.17
C PRO A 681 -38.29 4.58 -4.72
N ASP A 682 -38.19 3.27 -4.51
CA ASP A 682 -36.95 2.58 -4.11
C ASP A 682 -36.51 1.52 -5.14
N VAL A 683 -35.43 0.80 -4.82
CA VAL A 683 -34.89 -0.27 -5.68
C VAL A 683 -35.91 -1.37 -6.04
N ARG A 684 -36.94 -1.60 -5.21
CA ARG A 684 -38.01 -2.57 -5.47
C ARG A 684 -39.01 -2.01 -6.49
N ASP A 685 -39.33 -0.73 -6.37
CA ASP A 685 -40.20 -0.04 -7.33
C ASP A 685 -39.57 -0.04 -8.73
N TYR A 686 -38.26 0.26 -8.81
CA TYR A 686 -37.52 0.19 -10.07
C TYR A 686 -37.46 -1.23 -10.65
N ALA A 687 -37.16 -2.25 -9.83
CA ALA A 687 -37.13 -3.64 -10.28
C ALA A 687 -38.48 -4.08 -10.88
N ARG A 688 -39.59 -3.78 -10.19
CA ARG A 688 -40.94 -4.05 -10.71
C ARG A 688 -41.25 -3.31 -12.00
N TRP A 689 -40.81 -2.06 -12.12
CA TRP A 689 -41.02 -1.26 -13.33
C TRP A 689 -40.30 -1.87 -14.53
N ILE A 690 -39.04 -2.28 -14.36
CA ILE A 690 -38.22 -2.94 -15.39
C ILE A 690 -38.84 -4.26 -15.83
N GLU A 691 -39.26 -5.11 -14.88
CA GLU A 691 -39.90 -6.40 -15.18
C GLU A 691 -41.19 -6.25 -16.01
N ALA A 692 -41.90 -5.13 -15.84
CA ALA A 692 -43.14 -4.85 -16.55
C ALA A 692 -42.95 -4.19 -17.94
N ARG A 693 -41.72 -4.02 -18.45
CA ARG A 693 -41.47 -3.36 -19.75
C ARG A 693 -41.59 -4.33 -20.93
N ASP A 694 -42.24 -3.87 -21.99
CA ASP A 694 -42.15 -4.52 -23.31
C ASP A 694 -40.81 -4.16 -23.97
N LEU A 695 -40.04 -5.19 -24.33
CA LEU A 695 -38.73 -5.04 -24.97
C LEU A 695 -38.83 -4.85 -26.49
N ALA A 696 -39.97 -5.13 -27.14
CA ALA A 696 -40.07 -5.12 -28.60
C ALA A 696 -39.82 -3.73 -29.22
N PRO A 697 -40.46 -2.62 -28.76
CA PRO A 697 -40.20 -1.29 -29.33
C PRO A 697 -38.75 -0.83 -29.13
N ALA A 698 -38.19 -1.17 -27.97
CA ALA A 698 -36.80 -0.85 -27.63
C ALA A 698 -35.82 -1.63 -28.52
N ARG A 699 -36.07 -2.93 -28.72
CA ARG A 699 -35.28 -3.79 -29.62
C ARG A 699 -35.30 -3.24 -31.04
N ASP A 700 -36.48 -2.89 -31.55
CA ASP A 700 -36.65 -2.37 -32.91
C ASP A 700 -35.94 -1.03 -33.09
N PHE A 701 -36.05 -0.13 -32.11
CA PHE A 701 -35.30 1.13 -32.09
C PHE A 701 -33.80 0.87 -32.14
N TRP A 702 -33.27 0.09 -31.20
CA TRP A 702 -31.83 -0.15 -31.08
C TRP A 702 -31.28 -0.91 -32.28
N LEU A 703 -32.04 -1.81 -32.92
CA LEU A 703 -31.59 -2.49 -34.15
C LEU A 703 -31.55 -1.55 -35.36
N ARG A 704 -32.42 -0.54 -35.43
CA ARG A 704 -32.37 0.51 -36.47
C ARG A 704 -31.24 1.49 -36.23
N SER A 705 -31.05 1.90 -34.98
CA SER A 705 -30.05 2.89 -34.56
C SER A 705 -28.66 2.29 -34.37
N ALA A 706 -28.55 0.96 -34.23
CA ALA A 706 -27.27 0.28 -34.06
C ALA A 706 -26.42 0.35 -35.34
N PRO A 707 -25.11 0.54 -35.20
CA PRO A 707 -24.23 0.60 -36.34
C PRO A 707 -24.18 -0.72 -37.10
N ARG A 708 -24.33 -0.63 -38.43
CA ARG A 708 -24.20 -1.80 -39.31
C ARG A 708 -22.75 -2.35 -39.22
N PRO A 709 -22.54 -3.67 -39.04
CA PRO A 709 -21.22 -4.27 -38.81
C PRO A 709 -20.19 -4.01 -39.91
N THR A 710 -20.62 -3.61 -41.11
CA THR A 710 -19.80 -3.50 -42.31
C THR A 710 -19.24 -2.10 -42.59
N THR A 711 -19.62 -1.06 -41.83
CA THR A 711 -19.12 0.31 -42.04
C THR A 711 -17.95 0.66 -41.10
N ALA A 712 -16.81 1.03 -41.70
CA ALA A 712 -15.66 1.57 -40.99
C ALA A 712 -16.08 2.83 -40.21
N ALA A 713 -15.65 2.95 -38.94
CA ALA A 713 -16.00 4.07 -38.08
C ALA A 713 -14.86 4.48 -37.17
N ALA A 714 -14.77 5.78 -36.89
CA ALA A 714 -13.85 6.31 -35.91
C ALA A 714 -14.32 5.98 -34.49
N THR A 715 -13.51 5.22 -33.75
CA THR A 715 -13.86 4.71 -32.41
C THR A 715 -12.76 4.95 -31.38
N SER A 716 -11.57 5.36 -31.82
CA SER A 716 -10.39 5.54 -30.97
C SER A 716 -9.72 6.88 -31.25
N PRO A 717 -9.36 7.65 -30.22
CA PRO A 717 -8.45 8.77 -30.37
C PRO A 717 -7.06 8.18 -30.67
N ALA A 718 -6.50 8.49 -31.84
CA ALA A 718 -5.26 7.89 -32.31
C ALA A 718 -4.05 8.45 -31.55
N CYS A 719 -3.49 7.59 -30.69
CA CYS A 719 -2.05 7.43 -30.47
C CYS A 719 -1.82 5.93 -30.21
N ALA A 720 -2.20 5.09 -31.19
CA ALA A 720 -1.83 3.69 -31.16
C ALA A 720 -0.33 3.61 -31.39
N VAL A 721 0.43 3.47 -30.30
CA VAL A 721 1.87 3.19 -30.38
C VAL A 721 2.05 1.91 -31.21
N PRO A 722 2.93 1.89 -32.23
CA PRO A 722 3.28 0.66 -32.93
C PRO A 722 3.65 -0.41 -31.90
N ALA A 723 3.23 -1.66 -32.13
CA ALA A 723 3.30 -2.76 -31.17
C ALA A 723 4.72 -3.15 -30.66
N ALA A 724 5.74 -2.33 -30.92
CA ALA A 724 7.15 -2.57 -30.64
C ALA A 724 7.75 -1.74 -29.47
N ALA A 725 7.04 -0.77 -28.88
CA ALA A 725 7.53 -0.03 -27.71
C ALA A 725 6.83 -0.49 -26.41
N GLY A 726 7.60 -0.66 -25.33
CA GLY A 726 7.15 -1.22 -24.06
C GLY A 726 5.87 -0.57 -23.54
N ARG A 727 4.77 -1.32 -23.56
CA ARG A 727 3.46 -0.86 -23.07
C ARG A 727 3.49 -0.71 -21.56
N GLU A 728 3.43 0.52 -21.07
CA GLU A 728 3.15 0.81 -19.66
C GLU A 728 1.73 0.33 -19.32
N ALA A 729 1.57 -0.43 -18.24
CA ALA A 729 0.29 -1.02 -17.86
C ALA A 729 -0.29 -0.27 -16.66
N GLY A 730 -1.46 0.38 -16.81
CA GLY A 730 -2.08 1.09 -15.70
C GLY A 730 -3.13 2.10 -16.14
N THR A 731 -3.62 2.89 -15.20
CA THR A 731 -4.61 3.95 -15.44
C THR A 731 -3.94 5.32 -15.39
N GLY A 732 -3.94 6.04 -16.50
CA GLY A 732 -3.52 7.43 -16.58
C GLY A 732 -4.69 8.36 -16.26
N ARG A 733 -4.39 9.51 -15.65
CA ARG A 733 -5.37 10.54 -15.31
C ARG A 733 -4.85 11.91 -15.70
N ALA A 734 -5.71 12.71 -16.31
CA ALA A 734 -5.45 14.12 -16.60
C ALA A 734 -6.67 14.96 -16.21
N ARG A 735 -6.45 16.23 -15.85
CA ARG A 735 -7.53 17.17 -15.52
C ARG A 735 -7.20 18.52 -16.12
N VAL A 736 -8.20 19.19 -16.69
CA VAL A 736 -8.09 20.54 -17.22
C VAL A 736 -9.36 21.32 -16.90
N ARG A 737 -9.24 22.63 -16.79
CA ARG A 737 -10.34 23.51 -16.36
C ARG A 737 -10.53 24.63 -17.38
N LEU A 738 -11.76 24.82 -17.82
CA LEU A 738 -12.21 26.03 -18.51
C LEU A 738 -12.71 27.03 -17.46
N GLY A 739 -12.27 28.27 -17.56
CA GLY A 739 -12.68 29.35 -16.66
C GLY A 739 -14.19 29.60 -16.71
N SER A 740 -14.76 30.23 -15.69
CA SER A 740 -16.21 30.48 -15.61
C SER A 740 -16.75 31.28 -16.81
N ALA A 741 -15.98 32.27 -17.29
CA ALA A 741 -16.33 33.04 -18.49
C ALA A 741 -16.27 32.20 -19.78
N GLU A 742 -15.34 31.23 -19.88
CA GLU A 742 -15.26 30.30 -21.01
C GLU A 742 -16.45 29.34 -20.99
N ALA A 743 -16.75 28.75 -19.84
CA ALA A 743 -17.88 27.85 -19.65
C ALA A 743 -19.22 28.54 -19.90
N ALA A 744 -19.41 29.79 -19.44
CA ALA A 744 -20.62 30.55 -19.71
C ALA A 744 -20.80 30.88 -21.20
N ARG A 745 -19.70 31.17 -21.93
CA ARG A 745 -19.76 31.35 -23.39
C ARG A 745 -20.13 30.07 -24.12
N LEU A 746 -19.54 28.93 -23.71
CA LEU A 746 -19.86 27.63 -24.27
C LEU A 746 -21.33 27.27 -24.07
N ASP A 747 -21.85 27.47 -22.85
CA ASP A 747 -23.25 27.25 -22.50
C ASP A 747 -24.20 28.11 -23.34
N ALA A 748 -23.95 29.43 -23.40
CA ALA A 748 -24.75 30.33 -24.22
C ALA A 748 -24.70 29.99 -25.73
N TRP A 749 -23.54 29.59 -26.24
CA TRP A 749 -23.38 29.18 -27.63
C TRP A 749 -24.10 27.87 -27.94
N ALA A 750 -24.00 26.86 -27.07
CA ALA A 750 -24.72 25.60 -27.22
C ALA A 750 -26.24 25.83 -27.17
N ALA A 751 -26.70 26.64 -26.21
CA ALA A 751 -28.11 26.98 -26.04
C ALA A 751 -28.70 27.70 -27.27
N ARG A 752 -27.92 28.57 -27.93
CA ARG A 752 -28.34 29.24 -29.18
C ARG A 752 -28.71 28.25 -30.29
N TRP A 753 -28.08 27.08 -30.31
CA TRP A 753 -28.34 26.02 -31.28
C TRP A 753 -29.29 24.92 -30.73
N GLY A 754 -29.90 25.15 -29.57
CA GLY A 754 -30.77 24.18 -28.90
C GLY A 754 -30.03 22.94 -28.38
N ALA A 755 -28.71 23.00 -28.23
CA ALA A 755 -27.88 21.95 -27.68
C ALA A 755 -27.54 22.24 -26.21
N THR A 756 -27.11 21.19 -25.48
CA THR A 756 -26.60 21.32 -24.12
C THR A 756 -25.07 21.41 -24.12
N GLU A 757 -24.46 21.79 -23.00
CA GLU A 757 -23.00 21.68 -22.82
C GLU A 757 -22.51 20.24 -23.03
N SER A 758 -23.31 19.24 -22.66
CA SER A 758 -23.01 17.83 -22.96
C SER A 758 -23.02 17.57 -24.47
N GLY A 759 -23.98 18.15 -25.21
CA GLY A 759 -24.01 18.08 -26.67
C GLY A 759 -22.78 18.72 -27.31
N ALA A 760 -22.32 19.86 -26.80
CA ALA A 760 -21.09 20.50 -27.26
C ALA A 760 -19.84 19.64 -26.97
N LEU A 761 -19.77 19.01 -25.80
CA LEU A 761 -18.70 18.04 -25.46
C LEU A 761 -18.73 16.82 -26.38
N GLN A 762 -19.91 16.29 -26.68
CA GLN A 762 -20.09 15.17 -27.63
C GLN A 762 -19.62 15.55 -29.03
N ALA A 763 -19.96 16.76 -29.51
CA ALA A 763 -19.50 17.26 -30.80
C ALA A 763 -17.98 17.43 -30.83
N ALA A 764 -17.39 18.07 -29.82
CA ALA A 764 -15.94 18.24 -29.71
C ALA A 764 -15.22 16.88 -29.72
N TRP A 765 -15.74 15.90 -28.99
CA TRP A 765 -15.18 14.56 -28.97
C TRP A 765 -15.34 13.83 -30.32
N ALA A 766 -16.49 13.97 -30.97
CA ALA A 766 -16.74 13.37 -32.29
C ALA A 766 -15.73 13.89 -33.33
N LEU A 767 -15.47 15.20 -33.32
CA LEU A 767 -14.48 15.84 -34.20
C LEU A 767 -13.06 15.37 -33.93
N LEU A 768 -12.66 15.18 -32.66
CA LEU A 768 -11.35 14.63 -32.32
C LEU A 768 -11.18 13.18 -32.80
N LEU A 769 -12.21 12.35 -32.65
CA LEU A 769 -12.19 10.97 -33.15
C LEU A 769 -12.16 10.92 -34.68
N TYR A 770 -12.95 11.76 -35.36
CA TYR A 770 -12.96 11.90 -36.81
C TYR A 770 -11.56 12.29 -37.33
N ARG A 771 -10.96 13.34 -36.77
CA ARG A 771 -9.61 13.79 -37.13
C ARG A 771 -8.58 12.70 -36.92
N ALA A 772 -8.68 11.95 -35.83
CA ALA A 772 -7.76 10.87 -35.52
C ALA A 772 -7.88 9.67 -36.47
N ALA A 773 -9.01 9.49 -37.15
CA ALA A 773 -9.17 8.47 -38.18
C ALA A 773 -8.42 8.81 -39.48
N GLY A 774 -8.06 10.09 -39.68
CA GLY A 774 -7.25 10.55 -40.81
C GLY A 774 -7.96 10.40 -42.17
N THR A 775 -9.28 10.57 -42.21
CA THR A 775 -10.09 10.47 -43.43
C THR A 775 -10.55 11.84 -43.91
N ASP A 776 -10.62 12.03 -45.23
CA ASP A 776 -10.99 13.32 -45.85
C ASP A 776 -12.50 13.44 -46.19
N GLY A 777 -13.27 12.37 -45.99
CA GLY A 777 -14.71 12.32 -46.33
C GLY A 777 -15.58 11.88 -45.17
N SER A 778 -16.90 11.94 -45.38
CA SER A 778 -17.88 11.60 -44.34
C SER A 778 -17.62 10.24 -43.71
N LEU A 779 -17.58 10.20 -42.37
CA LEU A 779 -17.26 9.01 -41.60
C LEU A 779 -18.18 8.91 -40.37
N PRO A 780 -18.77 7.73 -40.09
CA PRO A 780 -19.46 7.51 -38.84
C PRO A 780 -18.46 7.50 -37.67
N VAL A 781 -18.77 8.25 -36.62
CA VAL A 781 -18.02 8.35 -35.38
C VAL A 781 -18.82 7.72 -34.24
N ARG A 782 -18.17 6.88 -33.43
CA ARG A 782 -18.84 6.07 -32.41
C ARG A 782 -18.14 6.16 -31.05
N PHE A 783 -18.93 6.47 -30.03
CA PHE A 783 -18.51 6.52 -28.63
C PHE A 783 -19.70 6.21 -27.72
N SER A 784 -19.47 6.05 -26.42
CA SER A 784 -20.54 5.88 -25.45
C SER A 784 -20.80 7.17 -24.69
N VAL A 785 -22.05 7.42 -24.34
CA VAL A 785 -22.47 8.52 -23.46
C VAL A 785 -23.18 7.94 -22.25
N ALA A 786 -22.81 8.39 -21.05
CA ALA A 786 -23.51 8.03 -19.82
C ALA A 786 -24.78 8.86 -19.69
N VAL A 787 -25.94 8.24 -19.93
CA VAL A 787 -27.25 8.82 -19.67
C VAL A 787 -27.66 8.62 -18.21
N SER A 788 -28.60 9.44 -17.73
CA SER A 788 -28.97 9.47 -16.31
C SER A 788 -29.78 8.25 -15.84
N GLY A 789 -30.56 7.64 -16.73
CA GLY A 789 -31.55 6.61 -16.40
C GLY A 789 -32.76 7.12 -15.61
N ARG A 790 -32.93 8.45 -15.50
CA ARG A 790 -33.98 9.13 -14.70
C ARG A 790 -34.94 9.98 -15.55
N GLY A 791 -34.84 9.93 -16.86
CA GLY A 791 -35.85 10.38 -17.81
C GLY A 791 -36.96 9.36 -18.10
N ILE A 792 -36.90 8.17 -17.48
CA ILE A 792 -37.94 7.14 -17.62
C ILE A 792 -39.29 7.53 -16.99
N PRO A 793 -40.43 7.02 -17.51
CA PRO A 793 -41.76 7.26 -16.96
C PRO A 793 -42.01 6.41 -15.70
N LEU A 794 -41.24 6.67 -14.64
CA LEU A 794 -41.44 6.18 -13.29
C LEU A 794 -41.60 7.40 -12.37
N GLU A 795 -42.75 7.51 -11.73
CA GLU A 795 -43.06 8.68 -10.89
C GLU A 795 -42.06 8.84 -9.74
N GLY A 796 -41.42 10.01 -9.65
CA GLY A 796 -40.44 10.32 -8.61
C GLY A 796 -39.06 9.68 -8.81
N VAL A 797 -38.76 9.13 -9.99
CA VAL A 797 -37.47 8.47 -10.31
C VAL A 797 -36.26 9.38 -10.12
N GLU A 798 -36.42 10.69 -10.28
CA GLU A 798 -35.37 11.69 -10.06
C GLU A 798 -34.88 11.71 -8.59
N ARG A 799 -35.72 11.25 -7.66
CA ARG A 799 -35.41 11.12 -6.23
C ARG A 799 -34.98 9.71 -5.82
N LEU A 800 -34.89 8.75 -6.75
CA LEU A 800 -34.55 7.35 -6.49
C LEU A 800 -33.03 7.16 -6.36
N PRO A 801 -32.52 6.71 -5.20
CA PRO A 801 -31.13 6.27 -5.06
C PRO A 801 -30.97 4.83 -5.60
N GLY A 802 -30.15 4.64 -6.63
CA GLY A 802 -29.90 3.36 -7.30
C GLY A 802 -28.85 3.42 -8.42
N ALA A 803 -28.56 2.29 -9.05
CA ALA A 803 -27.69 2.22 -10.22
C ALA A 803 -28.50 2.44 -11.52
N LEU A 804 -28.76 3.71 -11.87
CA LEU A 804 -29.55 4.07 -13.06
C LEU A 804 -28.69 4.66 -14.18
N ARG A 805 -27.55 5.26 -13.85
CA ARG A 805 -26.61 5.79 -14.86
C ARG A 805 -26.18 4.69 -15.83
N ASN A 806 -26.53 4.85 -17.10
CA ASN A 806 -26.36 3.82 -18.12
C ASN A 806 -25.44 4.31 -19.25
N PRO A 807 -24.32 3.64 -19.55
CA PRO A 807 -23.50 3.96 -20.72
C PRO A 807 -24.14 3.38 -21.99
N LEU A 808 -24.60 4.27 -22.89
CA LEU A 808 -25.25 3.89 -24.14
C LEU A 808 -24.43 4.27 -25.36
N PRO A 809 -24.44 3.46 -26.44
CA PRO A 809 -23.71 3.78 -27.66
C PRO A 809 -24.38 4.93 -28.40
N VAL A 810 -23.54 5.85 -28.88
CA VAL A 810 -23.89 6.97 -29.75
C VAL A 810 -23.11 6.81 -31.05
N SER A 811 -23.79 6.99 -32.17
CA SER A 811 -23.19 6.95 -33.51
C SER A 811 -23.70 8.15 -34.29
N VAL A 812 -22.78 9.02 -34.69
CA VAL A 812 -23.07 10.22 -35.47
C VAL A 812 -22.21 10.24 -36.72
N GLU A 813 -22.76 10.69 -37.84
CA GLU A 813 -21.98 10.90 -39.07
C GLU A 813 -21.31 12.27 -39.00
N VAL A 814 -19.98 12.31 -39.20
CA VAL A 814 -19.22 13.55 -39.31
C VAL A 814 -18.89 13.75 -40.78
N ASP A 815 -19.61 14.66 -41.43
CA ASP A 815 -19.35 15.13 -42.79
C ASP A 815 -18.54 16.44 -42.73
N PRO A 816 -17.31 16.49 -43.26
CA PRO A 816 -16.49 17.70 -43.26
C PRO A 816 -17.14 18.88 -44.03
N ALA A 817 -18.09 18.61 -44.95
CA ALA A 817 -18.83 19.64 -45.67
C ALA A 817 -20.04 20.19 -44.88
N ALA A 818 -20.52 19.45 -43.87
CA ALA A 818 -21.59 19.91 -43.00
C ALA A 818 -21.10 20.98 -42.02
N THR A 819 -22.04 21.74 -41.48
CA THR A 819 -21.79 22.80 -40.50
C THR A 819 -21.78 22.25 -39.08
N VAL A 820 -21.09 22.95 -38.16
CA VAL A 820 -21.06 22.57 -36.74
C VAL A 820 -22.46 22.53 -36.10
N PRO A 821 -23.39 23.48 -36.38
CA PRO A 821 -24.77 23.39 -35.90
C PRO A 821 -25.55 22.17 -36.40
N GLU A 822 -25.30 21.69 -37.62
CA GLU A 822 -25.92 20.46 -38.13
C GLU A 822 -25.45 19.22 -37.34
N LEU A 823 -24.15 19.15 -37.02
CA LEU A 823 -23.62 18.09 -36.14
C LEU A 823 -24.24 18.14 -34.74
N LEU A 824 -24.40 19.35 -34.17
CA LEU A 824 -25.07 19.53 -32.88
C LEU A 824 -26.55 19.12 -32.92
N ALA A 825 -27.25 19.45 -34.01
CA ALA A 825 -28.65 19.06 -34.20
C ALA A 825 -28.78 17.53 -34.28
N ALA A 826 -27.91 16.86 -35.05
CA ALA A 826 -27.89 15.40 -35.14
C ALA A 826 -27.67 14.73 -33.78
N LEU A 827 -26.71 15.23 -32.99
CA LEU A 827 -26.43 14.73 -31.63
C LEU A 827 -27.61 14.98 -30.67
N ARG A 828 -28.24 16.15 -30.75
CA ARG A 828 -29.42 16.50 -29.94
C ARG A 828 -30.59 15.57 -30.26
N ASP A 829 -30.90 15.40 -31.53
CA ASP A 829 -32.05 14.60 -31.97
C ASP A 829 -31.84 13.13 -31.57
N GLN A 830 -30.61 12.62 -31.72
CA GLN A 830 -30.23 11.30 -31.21
C GLN A 830 -30.36 11.17 -29.68
N ALA A 831 -30.00 12.20 -28.91
CA ALA A 831 -30.17 12.17 -27.46
C ALA A 831 -31.64 12.13 -27.03
N ILE A 832 -32.52 12.82 -27.75
CA ILE A 832 -33.98 12.78 -27.54
C ILE A 832 -34.50 11.37 -27.81
N ASP A 833 -34.10 10.76 -28.92
CA ASP A 833 -34.52 9.41 -29.30
C ASP A 833 -34.08 8.35 -28.27
N ILE A 834 -32.83 8.42 -27.81
CA ILE A 834 -32.26 7.50 -26.81
C ILE A 834 -32.99 7.61 -25.47
N SER A 835 -33.49 8.80 -25.09
CA SER A 835 -34.12 9.04 -23.79
C SER A 835 -35.32 8.13 -23.51
N SER A 836 -36.05 7.70 -24.53
CA SER A 836 -37.21 6.80 -24.39
C SER A 836 -36.82 5.36 -23.99
N TYR A 837 -35.57 4.97 -24.27
CA TYR A 837 -35.06 3.62 -24.09
C TYR A 837 -33.79 3.58 -23.23
N GLU A 838 -33.56 4.62 -22.41
CA GLU A 838 -32.34 4.77 -21.62
C GLU A 838 -32.15 3.69 -20.54
N TRP A 839 -33.18 2.89 -20.26
CA TRP A 839 -33.18 1.78 -19.31
C TRP A 839 -32.65 0.45 -19.89
N VAL A 840 -32.47 0.36 -21.21
CA VAL A 840 -31.93 -0.82 -21.88
C VAL A 840 -30.41 -0.87 -21.70
N SER A 841 -29.85 -2.01 -21.30
CA SER A 841 -28.40 -2.12 -21.13
C SER A 841 -27.66 -2.36 -22.43
N ALA A 842 -26.38 -1.98 -22.48
CA ALA A 842 -25.53 -2.19 -23.65
C ALA A 842 -25.43 -3.67 -24.04
N GLY A 843 -25.44 -4.60 -23.09
CA GLY A 843 -25.46 -6.04 -23.37
C GLY A 843 -26.77 -6.55 -23.94
N GLN A 844 -27.92 -5.95 -23.62
CA GLN A 844 -29.19 -6.26 -24.31
C GLN A 844 -29.12 -5.83 -25.78
N ILE A 845 -28.62 -4.62 -26.04
CA ILE A 845 -28.42 -4.10 -27.41
C ILE A 845 -27.50 -5.05 -28.20
N ARG A 846 -26.38 -5.48 -27.60
CA ARG A 846 -25.48 -6.48 -28.21
C ARG A 846 -26.15 -7.81 -28.47
N GLY A 847 -26.95 -8.30 -27.52
CA GLY A 847 -27.67 -9.56 -27.64
C GLY A 847 -28.67 -9.56 -28.80
N TRP A 848 -29.34 -8.43 -29.06
CA TRP A 848 -30.26 -8.29 -30.17
C TRP A 848 -29.57 -8.23 -31.54
N ALA A 849 -28.37 -7.63 -31.61
CA ALA A 849 -27.60 -7.49 -32.86
C ALA A 849 -26.97 -8.81 -33.36
N GLY A 850 -26.94 -9.87 -32.55
CA GLY A 850 -26.42 -11.20 -32.91
C GLY A 850 -24.88 -11.31 -32.90
N PRO A 851 -24.32 -12.51 -33.15
CA PRO A 851 -22.87 -12.79 -33.04
C PRO A 851 -21.98 -12.02 -34.03
N ASP A 852 -22.46 -11.77 -35.26
CA ASP A 852 -21.76 -10.89 -36.22
C ASP A 852 -21.82 -9.41 -35.83
N GLY A 853 -22.88 -9.03 -35.09
CA GLY A 853 -23.00 -7.73 -34.41
C GLY A 853 -22.15 -7.66 -33.14
N ALA A 854 -21.87 -8.77 -32.45
CA ALA A 854 -21.07 -8.83 -31.22
C ALA A 854 -19.58 -8.55 -31.48
N ALA A 855 -19.02 -9.08 -32.58
CA ALA A 855 -17.66 -8.74 -33.03
C ALA A 855 -17.54 -7.30 -33.55
N GLY A 856 -18.65 -6.68 -33.96
CA GLY A 856 -18.77 -5.25 -34.25
C GLY A 856 -18.97 -4.41 -32.99
N ALA A 857 -19.68 -4.93 -31.97
CA ALA A 857 -20.00 -4.24 -30.74
C ALA A 857 -18.85 -4.21 -29.73
N GLU A 858 -17.97 -5.21 -29.70
CA GLU A 858 -16.66 -5.09 -29.05
C GLU A 858 -15.82 -3.92 -29.64
N ARG A 859 -16.17 -3.45 -30.85
CA ARG A 859 -15.61 -2.28 -31.52
C ARG A 859 -16.50 -1.02 -31.46
N THR A 860 -17.63 -1.01 -30.73
CA THR A 860 -18.62 0.10 -30.83
C THR A 860 -18.35 1.36 -30.01
N ALA A 861 -17.44 1.38 -29.04
CA ALA A 861 -16.99 2.63 -28.43
C ALA A 861 -15.66 2.45 -27.70
N GLY A 862 -14.56 3.02 -28.22
CA GLY A 862 -13.29 3.08 -27.52
C GLY A 862 -13.26 4.10 -26.39
N SER A 863 -14.34 4.86 -26.19
CA SER A 863 -14.42 5.94 -25.21
C SER A 863 -15.82 6.09 -24.60
N LEU A 864 -15.87 6.55 -23.34
CA LEU A 864 -17.08 6.93 -22.61
C LEU A 864 -17.04 8.42 -22.26
N LEU A 865 -18.09 9.15 -22.60
CA LEU A 865 -18.33 10.52 -22.16
C LEU A 865 -19.31 10.53 -20.99
N VAL A 866 -18.95 11.22 -19.92
CA VAL A 866 -19.79 11.41 -18.73
C VAL A 866 -19.94 12.90 -18.49
N PHE A 867 -21.18 13.39 -18.43
CA PHE A 867 -21.45 14.76 -18.03
C PHE A 867 -22.24 14.75 -16.72
N GLU A 868 -21.61 15.23 -15.64
CA GLU A 868 -22.26 15.31 -14.33
C GLU A 868 -23.01 16.64 -14.24
N SER A 869 -24.34 16.58 -14.40
CA SER A 869 -25.20 17.75 -14.23
C SER A 869 -25.26 18.17 -12.74
N GLY A 870 -25.06 19.46 -12.50
CA GLY A 870 -24.64 20.07 -11.24
C GLY A 870 -25.71 20.12 -10.14
N MET A 871 -26.18 18.98 -9.64
CA MET A 871 -26.77 18.97 -8.31
C MET A 871 -25.65 19.14 -7.28
N ASP A 872 -25.53 20.34 -6.71
CA ASP A 872 -24.83 20.51 -5.43
C ASP A 872 -25.82 20.24 -4.30
N PRO A 873 -25.81 19.03 -3.69
CA PRO A 873 -26.72 18.73 -2.61
C PRO A 873 -26.50 19.63 -1.39
N LEU A 874 -25.33 20.27 -1.27
CA LEU A 874 -24.94 21.05 -0.10
C LEU A 874 -25.40 22.50 -0.18
N HIS A 875 -25.48 23.08 -1.38
CA HIS A 875 -25.78 24.51 -1.58
C HIS A 875 -27.03 24.97 -0.81
N ARG A 876 -28.14 24.23 -0.90
CA ARG A 876 -29.39 24.58 -0.18
C ARG A 876 -29.28 24.52 1.35
N PHE A 877 -28.28 23.81 1.89
CA PHE A 877 -28.05 23.67 3.32
C PHE A 877 -26.97 24.61 3.86
N GLU A 878 -26.21 25.30 2.99
CA GLU A 878 -25.12 26.20 3.38
C GLU A 878 -25.53 27.21 4.45
N PRO A 879 -26.68 27.91 4.36
CA PRO A 879 -27.08 28.87 5.40
C PRO A 879 -27.31 28.20 6.77
N LEU A 880 -27.85 26.99 6.79
CA LEU A 880 -28.16 26.24 8.01
C LEU A 880 -26.90 25.67 8.68
N PHE A 881 -25.93 25.22 7.88
CA PHE A 881 -24.62 24.83 8.39
C PHE A 881 -23.81 26.04 8.86
N ALA A 882 -23.86 27.16 8.14
CA ALA A 882 -23.18 28.40 8.52
C ALA A 882 -23.68 28.92 9.88
N ALA A 883 -24.98 28.81 10.17
CA ALA A 883 -25.55 29.13 11.48
C ALA A 883 -24.99 28.27 12.64
N GLN A 884 -24.45 27.09 12.34
CA GLN A 884 -23.76 26.21 13.29
C GLN A 884 -22.22 26.35 13.24
N GLY A 885 -21.70 27.37 12.54
CA GLY A 885 -20.25 27.58 12.36
C GLY A 885 -19.57 26.55 11.47
N ILE A 886 -20.34 25.87 10.61
CA ILE A 886 -19.86 24.82 9.70
C ILE A 886 -19.89 25.34 8.27
N ARG A 887 -18.79 25.17 7.53
CA ARG A 887 -18.74 25.42 6.09
C ARG A 887 -18.37 24.15 5.36
N LEU A 888 -19.19 23.76 4.39
CA LEU A 888 -18.96 22.57 3.58
C LEU A 888 -18.34 22.98 2.23
N GLY A 889 -17.34 22.24 1.78
CA GLY A 889 -16.77 22.38 0.44
C GLY A 889 -17.62 21.64 -0.60
N PHE A 890 -17.45 22.00 -1.87
CA PHE A 890 -18.16 21.38 -2.98
C PHE A 890 -17.81 19.88 -3.11
N PRO A 891 -18.81 18.97 -3.27
CA PRO A 891 -18.56 17.56 -3.50
C PRO A 891 -17.98 17.28 -4.90
N GLU A 892 -16.75 16.80 -4.94
CA GLU A 892 -16.07 16.38 -6.17
C GLU A 892 -16.14 14.86 -6.36
N THR A 893 -16.53 14.44 -7.56
CA THR A 893 -16.53 13.03 -7.96
C THR A 893 -15.18 12.66 -8.55
N THR A 894 -14.61 11.53 -8.12
CA THR A 894 -13.47 10.89 -8.76
C THR A 894 -13.93 9.61 -9.45
N ALA A 895 -13.92 9.63 -10.78
CA ALA A 895 -14.36 8.52 -11.63
C ALA A 895 -13.66 7.19 -11.29
N ALA A 896 -14.34 6.08 -11.65
CA ALA A 896 -13.83 4.73 -11.43
C ALA A 896 -12.55 4.47 -12.23
N ALA A 897 -11.84 3.38 -11.88
CA ALA A 897 -10.80 2.87 -12.76
C ALA A 897 -11.42 2.37 -14.08
N ASN A 898 -10.63 2.43 -15.16
CA ASN A 898 -11.08 2.31 -16.55
C ASN A 898 -11.90 1.04 -16.83
N ALA A 899 -13.21 1.22 -17.03
CA ALA A 899 -14.04 0.22 -17.71
C ALA A 899 -13.92 0.34 -19.25
N PHE A 900 -13.70 1.57 -19.73
CA PHE A 900 -13.46 1.92 -21.13
C PHE A 900 -11.99 2.31 -21.33
N PRO A 901 -11.41 2.12 -22.53
CA PRO A 901 -10.04 2.56 -22.84
C PRO A 901 -9.81 4.04 -22.52
N VAL A 902 -10.83 4.87 -22.73
CA VAL A 902 -10.87 6.29 -22.38
C VAL A 902 -12.21 6.61 -21.72
N THR A 903 -12.20 7.34 -20.62
CA THR A 903 -13.38 7.93 -20.00
C THR A 903 -13.12 9.42 -19.79
N LEU A 904 -13.90 10.27 -20.45
CA LEU A 904 -13.86 11.72 -20.28
C LEU A 904 -15.08 12.15 -19.46
N ALA A 905 -14.83 12.68 -18.27
CA ALA A 905 -15.85 13.17 -17.37
C ALA A 905 -15.81 14.71 -17.30
N ALA A 906 -16.96 15.36 -17.42
CA ALA A 906 -17.12 16.81 -17.31
C ALA A 906 -18.08 17.15 -16.16
N HIS A 907 -17.76 18.19 -15.38
CA HIS A 907 -18.64 18.73 -14.34
C HIS A 907 -18.39 20.23 -14.13
N ARG A 908 -19.37 20.92 -13.56
CA ARG A 908 -19.18 22.30 -13.08
C ARG A 908 -18.65 22.32 -11.66
N ASP A 909 -17.69 23.20 -11.40
CA ASP A 909 -17.20 23.47 -10.04
C ASP A 909 -17.92 24.66 -9.38
N ALA A 910 -17.59 24.92 -8.11
CA ALA A 910 -18.19 25.97 -7.29
C ALA A 910 -18.07 27.40 -7.86
N ALA A 911 -17.05 27.68 -8.68
CA ALA A 911 -16.87 28.99 -9.30
C ALA A 911 -17.54 29.08 -10.69
N GLY A 912 -18.31 28.05 -11.08
CA GLY A 912 -19.00 27.99 -12.38
C GLY A 912 -18.10 27.63 -13.56
N GLY A 913 -16.85 27.22 -13.31
CA GLY A 913 -15.96 26.70 -14.36
C GLY A 913 -16.37 25.29 -14.80
N LEU A 914 -15.98 24.91 -16.02
CA LEU A 914 -16.17 23.56 -16.55
C LEU A 914 -14.87 22.77 -16.39
N VAL A 915 -14.91 21.72 -15.59
CA VAL A 915 -13.77 20.84 -15.32
C VAL A 915 -13.90 19.57 -16.15
N LEU A 916 -12.86 19.27 -16.93
CA LEU A 916 -12.73 18.03 -17.68
C LEU A 916 -11.69 17.13 -16.99
N SER A 917 -12.06 15.87 -16.78
CA SER A 917 -11.19 14.84 -16.20
C SER A 917 -11.14 13.65 -17.15
N LEU A 918 -9.94 13.30 -17.59
CA LEU A 918 -9.70 12.12 -18.42
C LEU A 918 -9.14 10.99 -17.57
N VAL A 919 -9.69 9.80 -17.75
CA VAL A 919 -9.14 8.55 -17.22
C VAL A 919 -8.92 7.61 -18.41
N HIS A 920 -7.68 7.14 -18.63
CA HIS A 920 -7.35 6.32 -19.81
C HIS A 920 -6.44 5.13 -19.48
N ASP A 921 -6.50 4.09 -20.31
CA ASP A 921 -5.61 2.93 -20.22
C ASP A 921 -4.24 3.30 -20.80
N ARG A 922 -3.21 3.33 -19.96
CA ARG A 922 -1.82 3.64 -20.38
C ARG A 922 -1.28 2.65 -21.40
N ALA A 923 -1.79 1.42 -21.41
CA ALA A 923 -1.36 0.41 -22.38
C ALA A 923 -1.90 0.68 -23.79
N ARG A 924 -2.97 1.49 -23.90
CA ARG A 924 -3.62 1.87 -25.16
C ARG A 924 -3.30 3.30 -25.58
N LEU A 925 -3.05 4.18 -24.61
CA LEU A 925 -2.67 5.59 -24.78
C LEU A 925 -1.50 5.90 -23.84
N ALA A 926 -0.26 5.74 -24.31
CA ALA A 926 0.95 5.96 -23.51
C ALA A 926 1.13 7.47 -23.24
N ASP A 927 0.90 7.91 -21.99
CA ASP A 927 1.00 9.29 -21.43
C ASP A 927 0.49 10.48 -22.28
N GLY A 928 -0.11 10.24 -23.45
CA GLY A 928 -0.73 11.22 -24.34
C GLY A 928 -2.15 11.63 -23.92
N GLY A 929 -2.68 11.06 -22.83
CA GLY A 929 -4.00 11.44 -22.30
C GLY A 929 -4.08 12.90 -21.87
N ALA A 930 -2.97 13.48 -21.40
CA ALA A 930 -2.92 14.91 -21.09
C ALA A 930 -3.03 15.78 -22.35
N GLY A 931 -2.41 15.35 -23.47
CA GLY A 931 -2.54 16.00 -24.77
C GLY A 931 -3.97 15.93 -25.31
N LEU A 932 -4.55 14.73 -25.35
CA LEU A 932 -5.93 14.54 -25.81
C LEU A 932 -6.95 15.37 -25.00
N LEU A 933 -6.75 15.50 -23.69
CA LEU A 933 -7.59 16.34 -22.85
C LEU A 933 -7.39 17.84 -23.11
N ALA A 934 -6.15 18.26 -23.41
CA ALA A 934 -5.84 19.63 -23.80
C ALA A 934 -6.51 19.98 -25.14
N ASP A 935 -6.40 19.10 -26.14
CA ASP A 935 -7.02 19.26 -27.47
C ASP A 935 -8.55 19.41 -27.34
N CYS A 936 -9.17 18.58 -26.50
CA CYS A 936 -10.61 18.66 -26.25
C CYS A 936 -11.01 19.98 -25.59
N ALA A 937 -10.24 20.45 -24.61
CA ALA A 937 -10.52 21.71 -23.96
C ALA A 937 -10.28 22.92 -24.86
N GLU A 938 -9.29 22.85 -25.74
CA GLU A 938 -9.04 23.88 -26.75
C GLU A 938 -10.18 23.95 -27.76
N LEU A 939 -10.62 22.81 -28.29
CA LEU A 939 -11.77 22.76 -29.18
C LEU A 939 -13.03 23.34 -28.53
N LEU A 940 -13.27 23.06 -27.25
CA LEU A 940 -14.39 23.66 -26.51
C LEU A 940 -14.25 25.17 -26.28
N ARG A 941 -13.03 25.72 -26.28
CA ARG A 941 -12.80 27.18 -26.22
C ARG A 941 -13.00 27.85 -27.58
N GLU A 942 -12.66 27.15 -28.66
CA GLU A 942 -12.74 27.68 -30.02
C GLU A 942 -14.13 27.55 -30.66
N LEU A 943 -14.90 26.51 -30.33
CA LEU A 943 -16.27 26.35 -30.86
C LEU A 943 -17.13 27.62 -30.71
N PRO A 944 -17.20 28.29 -29.55
CA PRO A 944 -17.98 29.53 -29.42
C PRO A 944 -17.42 30.75 -30.16
N ARG A 945 -16.16 30.70 -30.61
CA ARG A 945 -15.44 31.81 -31.26
C ARG A 945 -15.45 31.68 -32.78
N ALA A 946 -15.17 30.48 -33.28
CA ALA A 946 -14.93 30.20 -34.70
C ALA A 946 -16.16 29.62 -35.41
N ALA A 947 -17.05 28.91 -34.71
CA ALA A 947 -18.20 28.24 -35.32
C ALA A 947 -19.47 29.11 -35.27
N ASP A 948 -19.82 29.70 -36.41
CA ASP A 948 -21.11 30.36 -36.67
C ASP A 948 -22.08 29.44 -37.44
N GLY A 949 -23.20 30.00 -37.92
CA GLY A 949 -24.24 29.24 -38.63
C GLY A 949 -23.82 28.69 -39.99
N THR A 950 -22.66 29.10 -40.50
CA THR A 950 -22.17 28.78 -41.84
C THR A 950 -20.81 28.10 -41.86
N THR A 951 -20.13 28.02 -40.71
CA THR A 951 -18.80 27.41 -40.61
C THR A 951 -18.85 25.90 -40.90
N PRO A 952 -18.22 25.42 -41.99
CA PRO A 952 -18.12 23.99 -42.25
C PRO A 952 -17.11 23.35 -41.29
N ILE A 953 -17.30 22.07 -41.00
CA ILE A 953 -16.46 21.29 -40.10
C ILE A 953 -15.00 21.24 -40.60
N SER A 954 -14.78 21.18 -41.91
CA SER A 954 -13.44 21.19 -42.52
C SER A 954 -12.59 22.40 -42.11
N VAL A 955 -13.17 23.60 -42.16
CA VAL A 955 -12.48 24.85 -41.79
C VAL A 955 -12.11 24.85 -40.30
N LEU A 956 -13.01 24.39 -39.43
CA LEU A 956 -12.73 24.28 -38.00
C LEU A 956 -11.58 23.30 -37.70
N LEU A 957 -11.47 22.21 -38.45
CA LEU A 957 -10.41 21.21 -38.26
C LEU A 957 -9.03 21.73 -38.70
N GLU A 958 -8.94 22.66 -39.66
CA GLU A 958 -7.66 23.21 -40.12
C GLU A 958 -7.00 24.16 -39.09
N GLU A 959 -7.78 24.82 -38.22
CA GLU A 959 -7.29 25.85 -37.30
C GLU A 959 -6.79 25.37 -35.92
N LEU A 960 -6.90 24.07 -35.60
CA LEU A 960 -6.55 23.52 -34.26
C LEU A 960 -5.02 23.21 -34.10
N PRO A 961 -4.33 23.73 -33.06
CA PRO A 961 -2.88 23.54 -32.86
C PRO A 961 -2.52 22.19 -32.22
N VAL A 962 -1.23 21.82 -32.32
CA VAL A 962 -0.63 20.53 -31.89
C VAL A 962 0.51 20.82 -30.90
N THR A 963 0.65 20.18 -29.71
CA THR A 963 1.98 20.02 -28.99
C THR A 963 2.01 19.30 -27.61
N ALA A 964 3.19 18.72 -27.26
CA ALA A 964 3.62 18.19 -25.94
C ALA A 964 5.12 18.54 -25.61
N GLY A 965 5.55 18.89 -24.35
CA GLY A 965 6.99 18.87 -23.86
C GLY A 965 7.52 19.69 -22.58
N ALA A 966 8.23 18.98 -21.63
CA ALA A 966 9.41 19.17 -20.67
C ALA A 966 9.72 20.30 -19.58
N ARG A 967 10.44 19.96 -18.46
CA ARG A 967 10.91 20.75 -17.23
C ARG A 967 12.47 20.66 -16.91
N PRO A 968 13.10 21.47 -16.00
CA PRO A 968 14.58 21.57 -15.74
C PRO A 968 15.23 20.62 -14.67
N ALA A 969 16.59 20.53 -14.63
CA ALA A 969 17.37 19.40 -14.03
C ALA A 969 18.07 19.55 -12.65
N PHE A 970 18.25 20.74 -12.06
CA PHE A 970 18.83 20.93 -10.70
C PHE A 970 18.31 22.22 -10.02
N VAL A 971 18.54 22.37 -8.72
CA VAL A 971 18.14 23.56 -7.94
C VAL A 971 19.36 24.22 -7.29
N THR A 972 19.45 25.54 -7.41
CA THR A 972 20.48 26.33 -6.71
C THR A 972 20.00 26.69 -5.31
N LEU A 973 20.71 26.23 -4.28
CA LEU A 973 20.37 26.47 -2.87
C LEU A 973 20.99 27.76 -2.33
N ARG A 974 22.20 28.11 -2.82
CA ARG A 974 22.90 29.33 -2.45
C ARG A 974 23.76 29.80 -3.62
N GLN A 975 23.64 31.08 -3.98
CA GLN A 975 24.53 31.71 -4.96
C GLN A 975 25.86 32.10 -4.30
N GLY A 976 26.96 31.87 -5.00
CA GLY A 976 28.32 32.19 -4.56
C GLY A 976 29.15 32.83 -5.68
N THR A 977 30.41 33.13 -5.38
CA THR A 977 31.32 33.90 -6.25
C THR A 977 32.56 33.13 -6.69
N ALA A 978 32.87 31.97 -6.10
CA ALA A 978 34.13 31.27 -6.37
C ALA A 978 34.04 29.73 -6.27
N GLY A 979 33.39 29.08 -7.24
CA GLY A 979 33.32 27.61 -7.34
C GLY A 979 31.93 27.03 -7.09
N VAL A 980 31.81 25.71 -7.14
CA VAL A 980 30.55 24.96 -6.96
C VAL A 980 30.72 23.84 -5.93
N VAL A 981 29.87 23.85 -4.90
CA VAL A 981 29.64 22.71 -4.01
C VAL A 981 28.38 22.01 -4.47
N CYS A 982 28.54 20.78 -4.98
CA CYS A 982 27.44 19.94 -5.41
C CYS A 982 27.07 18.96 -4.31
N LEU A 983 25.90 19.16 -3.72
CA LEU A 983 25.32 18.26 -2.74
C LEU A 983 24.66 17.10 -3.49
N LEU A 984 25.16 15.89 -3.27
CA LEU A 984 24.56 14.69 -3.83
C LEU A 984 23.42 14.23 -2.92
N PRO A 985 22.22 13.98 -3.47
CA PRO A 985 21.11 13.49 -2.67
C PRO A 985 21.47 12.14 -2.05
N SER A 986 21.29 12.03 -0.74
CA SER A 986 21.53 10.83 0.05
C SER A 986 20.17 10.28 0.53
N PRO A 987 19.90 8.97 0.39
CA PRO A 987 18.61 8.40 0.77
C PRO A 987 18.26 8.68 2.24
N GLY A 988 17.03 9.15 2.49
CA GLY A 988 16.54 9.44 3.85
C GLY A 988 16.92 10.82 4.40
N VAL A 989 17.51 11.70 3.59
CA VAL A 989 17.90 13.04 4.02
C VAL A 989 17.02 14.08 3.32
N PRO A 990 16.14 14.80 4.04
CA PRO A 990 15.19 15.71 3.42
C PRO A 990 15.89 16.89 2.76
N GLY A 991 15.33 17.42 1.67
CA GLY A 991 15.84 18.61 0.97
C GLY A 991 16.05 19.82 1.89
N SER A 992 15.23 19.96 2.93
CA SER A 992 15.36 21.00 3.95
C SER A 992 16.65 20.88 4.78
N TRP A 993 17.20 19.68 4.97
CA TRP A 993 18.49 19.47 5.64
C TRP A 993 19.64 20.05 4.81
N TYR A 994 19.64 19.82 3.50
CA TYR A 994 20.61 20.40 2.57
C TYR A 994 20.49 21.92 2.50
N ALA A 995 19.27 22.46 2.52
CA ALA A 995 19.05 23.90 2.59
C ALA A 995 19.61 24.50 3.90
N ARG A 996 19.43 23.83 5.04
CA ARG A 996 20.04 24.26 6.32
C ARG A 996 21.56 24.19 6.30
N LEU A 997 22.14 23.09 5.78
CA LEU A 997 23.58 22.97 5.60
C LEU A 997 24.13 24.08 4.69
N ALA A 998 23.45 24.36 3.57
CA ALA A 998 23.82 25.43 2.63
C ALA A 998 23.73 26.83 3.25
N ALA A 999 22.72 27.06 4.12
CA ALA A 999 22.57 28.32 4.84
C ALA A 999 23.63 28.53 5.93
N ARG A 1000 24.10 27.45 6.58
CA ARG A 1000 25.17 27.49 7.60
C ARG A 1000 26.58 27.42 7.01
N TYR A 1001 26.70 27.05 5.74
CA TYR A 1001 27.97 27.00 5.03
C TYR A 1001 28.52 28.41 4.79
N GLY A 1002 29.69 28.71 5.36
CA GLY A 1002 30.33 30.04 5.28
C GLY A 1002 31.32 30.24 4.11
N GLY A 1003 31.42 29.30 3.17
CA GLY A 1003 32.37 29.41 2.04
C GLY A 1003 31.88 30.30 0.88
N PRO A 1004 32.76 30.72 -0.04
CA PRO A 1004 32.44 31.59 -1.18
C PRO A 1004 31.80 30.86 -2.39
N GLU A 1005 31.63 29.54 -2.35
CA GLU A 1005 31.14 28.71 -3.45
C GLU A 1005 29.61 28.76 -3.62
N THR A 1006 29.13 28.58 -4.85
CA THR A 1006 27.72 28.33 -5.16
C THR A 1006 27.35 26.92 -4.70
N VAL A 1007 26.27 26.78 -3.93
CA VAL A 1007 25.78 25.49 -3.44
C VAL A 1007 24.57 25.06 -4.28
N ILE A 1008 24.69 23.91 -4.94
CA ILE A 1008 23.63 23.31 -5.75
C ILE A 1008 23.21 21.95 -5.20
N LEU A 1009 21.96 21.60 -5.45
CA LEU A 1009 21.39 20.29 -5.17
C LEU A 1009 20.84 19.70 -6.47
N LEU A 1010 21.27 18.49 -6.83
CA LEU A 1010 20.76 17.78 -8.00
C LEU A 1010 19.31 17.32 -7.75
N HIS A 1011 18.46 17.39 -8.80
CA HIS A 1011 17.08 16.95 -8.68
C HIS A 1011 17.03 15.43 -8.43
N PRO A 1012 16.17 14.94 -7.52
CA PRO A 1012 16.12 13.52 -7.15
C PRO A 1012 15.73 12.59 -8.31
N GLU A 1013 15.13 13.12 -9.39
CA GLU A 1013 14.83 12.37 -10.62
C GLU A 1013 16.09 12.05 -11.45
N GLN A 1014 17.17 12.80 -11.27
CA GLN A 1014 18.48 12.52 -11.88
C GLN A 1014 19.19 11.50 -10.99
N GLN A 1015 18.98 10.20 -11.19
CA GLN A 1015 19.59 9.17 -10.33
C GLN A 1015 20.82 8.52 -10.96
N GLY A 1016 21.93 8.63 -10.23
CA GLY A 1016 23.13 7.84 -10.45
C GLY A 1016 24.27 8.56 -11.18
N PRO A 1017 25.50 8.01 -11.12
CA PRO A 1017 26.71 8.69 -11.57
C PRO A 1017 26.72 9.15 -13.03
N GLN A 1018 26.00 8.45 -13.92
CA GLN A 1018 25.89 8.81 -15.35
C GLN A 1018 24.95 10.00 -15.59
N ALA A 1019 23.79 10.03 -14.92
CA ALA A 1019 22.86 11.15 -15.00
C ALA A 1019 23.48 12.42 -14.39
N TRP A 1020 24.14 12.27 -13.24
CA TRP A 1020 24.87 13.37 -12.58
C TRP A 1020 26.00 13.91 -13.46
N ARG A 1021 26.75 13.04 -14.14
CA ARG A 1021 27.77 13.46 -15.11
C ARG A 1021 27.19 14.38 -16.19
N GLY A 1022 26.03 14.03 -16.76
CA GLY A 1022 25.38 14.83 -17.81
C GLY A 1022 25.03 16.25 -17.35
N VAL A 1023 24.53 16.37 -16.11
CA VAL A 1023 24.16 17.67 -15.52
C VAL A 1023 25.39 18.47 -15.04
N LEU A 1024 26.42 17.80 -14.53
CA LEU A 1024 27.60 18.44 -13.92
C LEU A 1024 28.70 18.76 -14.92
N ARG A 1025 28.74 18.11 -16.08
CA ARG A 1025 29.76 18.34 -17.12
C ARG A 1025 29.83 19.80 -17.57
N PRO A 1026 28.72 20.52 -17.84
CA PRO A 1026 28.77 21.95 -18.17
C PRO A 1026 29.32 22.82 -17.03
N LEU A 1027 29.02 22.46 -15.78
CA LEU A 1027 29.45 23.19 -14.58
C LEU A 1027 30.95 22.97 -14.27
N ALA A 1028 31.47 21.78 -14.60
CA ALA A 1028 32.87 21.44 -14.44
C ALA A 1028 33.78 22.05 -15.52
N GLY A 1029 33.25 22.33 -16.72
CA GLY A 1029 34.00 22.87 -17.86
C GLY A 1029 34.42 24.35 -17.74
N ALA A 1030 33.85 25.11 -16.80
CA ALA A 1030 34.07 26.56 -16.66
C ALA A 1030 35.35 26.96 -15.87
N GLY A 1031 36.27 26.02 -15.61
CA GLY A 1031 37.50 26.30 -14.84
C GLY A 1031 37.29 26.56 -13.35
N GLN A 1032 36.06 26.40 -12.86
CA GLN A 1032 35.68 26.60 -11.46
C GLN A 1032 35.96 25.34 -10.62
N ARG A 1033 36.31 25.52 -9.33
CA ARG A 1033 36.51 24.40 -8.40
C ARG A 1033 35.18 23.69 -8.14
N LEU A 1034 35.14 22.36 -8.28
CA LEU A 1034 33.97 21.53 -8.01
C LEU A 1034 34.24 20.57 -6.84
N LEU A 1035 33.40 20.62 -5.80
CA LEU A 1035 33.42 19.69 -4.67
C LEU A 1035 32.15 18.85 -4.68
N LEU A 1036 32.29 17.53 -4.72
CA LEU A 1036 31.18 16.59 -4.57
C LEU A 1036 31.03 16.21 -3.09
N VAL A 1037 29.84 16.40 -2.54
CA VAL A 1037 29.57 16.14 -1.12
C VAL A 1037 28.51 15.06 -0.99
N ALA A 1038 28.82 14.01 -0.22
CA ALA A 1038 27.91 12.92 0.12
C ALA A 1038 27.90 12.66 1.63
N LEU A 1039 26.83 12.03 2.12
CA LEU A 1039 26.75 11.54 3.50
C LEU A 1039 27.20 10.06 3.57
N SER A 1040 27.47 9.57 4.79
CA SER A 1040 27.86 8.17 5.05
C SER A 1040 26.88 7.19 4.38
N GLY A 1041 27.41 6.29 3.55
CA GLY A 1041 26.67 5.39 2.66
C GLY A 1041 26.55 5.88 1.21
N GLY A 1042 26.94 7.12 0.92
CA GLY A 1042 26.97 7.73 -0.42
C GLY A 1042 28.38 7.90 -1.01
N GLY A 1043 29.44 7.58 -0.25
CA GLY A 1043 30.83 7.80 -0.66
C GLY A 1043 31.22 7.07 -1.95
N ALA A 1044 30.75 5.84 -2.13
CA ALA A 1044 31.03 5.07 -3.35
C ALA A 1044 30.44 5.70 -4.63
N ALA A 1045 29.24 6.28 -4.56
CA ALA A 1045 28.59 6.92 -5.70
C ALA A 1045 29.26 8.26 -6.06
N ALA A 1046 29.69 9.01 -5.05
CA ALA A 1046 30.44 10.25 -5.23
C ALA A 1046 31.79 10.00 -5.91
N CYS A 1047 32.57 9.02 -5.44
CA CYS A 1047 33.85 8.64 -6.08
C CYS A 1047 33.65 8.17 -7.53
N ARG A 1048 32.60 7.38 -7.82
CA ARG A 1048 32.31 6.95 -9.19
C ARG A 1048 31.98 8.13 -10.11
N THR A 1049 31.27 9.12 -9.61
CA THR A 1049 30.93 10.34 -10.38
C THR A 1049 32.17 11.19 -10.61
N ALA A 1050 33.04 11.33 -9.61
CA ALA A 1050 34.34 12.00 -9.75
C ALA A 1050 35.22 11.35 -10.83
N ARG A 1051 35.26 10.01 -10.89
CA ARG A 1051 35.95 9.25 -11.96
C ARG A 1051 35.42 9.56 -13.35
N LEU A 1052 34.09 9.58 -13.49
CA LEU A 1052 33.44 9.86 -14.76
C LEU A 1052 33.73 11.29 -15.24
N LEU A 1053 33.77 12.26 -14.33
CA LEU A 1053 34.17 13.65 -14.62
C LEU A 1053 35.68 13.77 -14.91
N ALA A 1054 36.52 12.96 -14.25
CA ALA A 1054 37.96 12.90 -14.51
C ALA A 1054 38.29 12.38 -15.91
N ALA A 1055 37.49 11.43 -16.42
CA ALA A 1055 37.56 11.00 -17.81
C ALA A 1055 37.23 12.14 -18.80
N ASP A 1056 36.43 13.13 -18.38
CA ASP A 1056 36.11 14.34 -19.15
C ASP A 1056 37.12 15.50 -18.92
N GLY A 1057 38.24 15.25 -18.23
CA GLY A 1057 39.28 16.26 -17.95
C GLY A 1057 39.03 17.13 -16.70
N SER A 1058 38.00 16.83 -15.90
CA SER A 1058 37.65 17.57 -14.68
C SER A 1058 37.97 16.77 -13.42
N HIS A 1059 38.66 17.34 -12.43
CA HIS A 1059 39.10 16.60 -11.24
C HIS A 1059 38.47 17.14 -9.94
N PRO A 1060 37.21 16.78 -9.63
CA PRO A 1060 36.57 17.23 -8.40
C PRO A 1060 37.10 16.49 -7.17
N ALA A 1061 37.13 17.18 -6.03
CA ALA A 1061 37.34 16.52 -4.73
C ALA A 1061 36.03 15.87 -4.24
N THR A 1062 36.14 14.84 -3.40
CA THR A 1062 34.98 14.17 -2.79
C THR A 1062 35.04 14.27 -1.27
N ALA A 1063 33.96 14.73 -0.63
CA ALA A 1063 33.84 14.76 0.82
C ALA A 1063 32.69 13.84 1.28
N VAL A 1064 32.97 12.99 2.27
CA VAL A 1064 31.99 12.09 2.91
C VAL A 1064 31.84 12.48 4.37
N LEU A 1065 30.60 12.72 4.80
CA LEU A 1065 30.25 13.29 6.11
C LEU A 1065 29.44 12.29 6.95
N THR A 1066 29.67 12.21 8.27
CA THR A 1066 28.75 11.51 9.19
C THR A 1066 27.43 12.30 9.34
N GLY A 1067 26.28 11.68 9.08
CA GLY A 1067 24.97 12.32 9.26
C GLY A 1067 24.43 12.18 10.68
N GLY A 1068 23.90 13.27 11.25
CA GLY A 1068 23.16 13.30 12.52
C GLY A 1068 22.01 14.31 12.47
N GLY A 1069 20.91 14.05 13.19
CA GLY A 1069 19.66 14.80 13.07
C GLY A 1069 19.54 16.10 13.89
N GLY A 1070 20.51 16.45 14.73
CA GLY A 1070 20.45 17.65 15.59
C GLY A 1070 21.11 18.90 14.99
N ASP A 1071 20.67 20.10 15.40
CA ASP A 1071 21.19 21.39 14.90
C ASP A 1071 22.70 21.57 15.16
N GLN A 1072 23.18 21.13 16.33
CA GLN A 1072 24.61 21.15 16.64
C GLN A 1072 25.44 20.31 15.65
N ALA A 1073 24.87 19.20 15.16
CA ALA A 1073 25.55 18.36 14.17
C ALA A 1073 25.63 19.05 12.80
N VAL A 1074 24.62 19.84 12.41
CA VAL A 1074 24.64 20.61 11.14
C VAL A 1074 25.70 21.71 11.19
N ASP A 1075 25.84 22.40 12.33
CA ASP A 1075 26.86 23.44 12.50
C ASP A 1075 28.28 22.87 12.50
N ASP A 1076 28.48 21.73 13.16
CA ASP A 1076 29.76 21.03 13.16
C ASP A 1076 30.12 20.53 11.74
N LEU A 1077 29.14 20.00 11.00
CA LEU A 1077 29.32 19.53 9.62
C LEU A 1077 29.56 20.67 8.63
N ALA A 1078 28.89 21.82 8.77
CA ALA A 1078 29.10 23.01 7.95
C ALA A 1078 30.53 23.56 8.13
N ARG A 1079 31.03 23.58 9.37
CA ARG A 1079 32.42 23.95 9.67
C ARG A 1079 33.42 22.99 9.04
N LEU A 1080 33.21 21.68 9.22
CA LEU A 1080 34.06 20.64 8.63
C LEU A 1080 34.06 20.68 7.09
N LEU A 1081 32.91 20.99 6.48
CA LEU A 1081 32.79 21.16 5.03
C LEU A 1081 33.55 22.40 4.53
N ALA A 1082 33.45 23.54 5.23
CA ALA A 1082 34.21 24.75 4.89
C ALA A 1082 35.72 24.56 5.04
N GLU A 1083 36.16 23.75 6.01
CA GLU A 1083 37.56 23.32 6.11
C GLU A 1083 37.99 22.45 4.93
N ALA A 1084 37.15 21.50 4.51
CA ALA A 1084 37.43 20.65 3.34
C ALA A 1084 37.48 21.44 2.02
N ALA A 1085 36.63 22.46 1.85
CA ALA A 1085 36.54 23.29 0.64
C ALA A 1085 37.74 24.23 0.44
N ARG A 1086 38.38 24.69 1.52
CA ARG A 1086 39.53 25.63 1.49
C ARG A 1086 40.84 25.07 0.93
N ARG A 1087 40.85 23.83 0.44
CA ARG A 1087 42.07 23.18 -0.05
C ARG A 1087 42.55 23.81 -1.37
N PRO A 1088 43.85 24.16 -1.51
CA PRO A 1088 44.41 24.52 -2.81
C PRO A 1088 44.36 23.32 -3.75
N GLY A 1089 43.63 23.45 -4.87
CA GLY A 1089 43.67 22.48 -5.95
C GLY A 1089 45.08 22.41 -6.55
N ALA A 1090 45.48 21.25 -7.06
CA ALA A 1090 46.83 20.94 -7.56
C ALA A 1090 47.31 21.78 -8.77
N ARG A 1091 46.74 22.96 -9.04
CA ARG A 1091 47.20 23.91 -10.07
C ARG A 1091 48.14 25.00 -9.54
N ASP A 1092 48.30 25.17 -8.21
CA ASP A 1092 49.16 26.23 -7.62
C ASP A 1092 50.58 25.77 -7.24
N ARG A 1093 51.04 24.62 -7.74
CA ARG A 1093 52.46 24.21 -7.60
C ARG A 1093 53.10 24.08 -8.98
N GLY A 1094 53.33 25.23 -9.61
CA GLY A 1094 53.92 25.32 -10.94
C GLY A 1094 54.66 26.63 -11.19
N SER A 1095 55.68 26.95 -10.39
CA SER A 1095 56.82 27.76 -10.84
C SER A 1095 58.09 27.23 -10.17
N PRO A 1096 59.00 26.57 -10.91
CA PRO A 1096 60.34 26.31 -10.42
C PRO A 1096 61.15 27.62 -10.44
N HIS A 1097 62.01 27.77 -9.44
CA HIS A 1097 63.12 28.72 -9.34
C HIS A 1097 63.41 29.66 -10.54
N GLN A 1098 63.30 30.96 -10.30
CA GLN A 1098 64.28 31.94 -10.80
C GLN A 1098 64.93 32.66 -9.60
N SER A 1099 66.17 32.24 -9.36
CA SER A 1099 67.34 33.02 -8.91
C SER A 1099 67.22 34.03 -7.76
N ARG A 1100 67.94 33.76 -6.66
CA ARG A 1100 69.10 34.58 -6.22
C ARG A 1100 69.95 33.86 -5.15
N SER A 1101 71.26 33.85 -5.46
CA SER A 1101 72.48 33.42 -4.75
C SER A 1101 72.57 31.99 -4.24
#